data_AF-A0AAU9SBD8-F1
#
_entry.id   AF-A0AAU9SBD8-F1
#
_cell.length_a   1.000
_cell.length_b   1.000
_cell.length_c   1.000
_cell.angle_alpha   90.00
_cell.angle_beta   90.00
_cell.angle_gamma   90.00
#
_symmetry.space_group_name_H-M   'P 1'
#
loop_
_entity.id
_entity.type
_entity.pdbx_description
1 polymer ?
#
loop_
_entity_poly.entity_id
_entity_poly.type
_entity_poly.pdbx_seq_one_letter_code
_entity_poly.pdbx_strand_id
1 'polypeptide(L)'
;MCETSVEEAECHRAYDLATEVALREAHEEAVQKSMAAFNDSAVGSGSTRQKFEKRLQNFLKKAFEDYKTNAFREAYLQCSNAIQNMEKELRAACHASDAKVENVLKILDDLVTNYESSYHGPDKWRKLTAFLRQSLEGPVNDLIKKQIDQIGSEKSSLMLKCCSIEDKMSLLNKQLEASEKYKSEYLKRYEDAINDKKKLADDYMSRITNLQSKNSSLEERCSSLSKTLDVAKQDSTDWKRKYEQILSKQKAEEDQASSEIAILKSRSSAAEARLAAAREQAQSAQEEAEEWKRKYDIAVREAKAALEKAAAVQERTNKQTQLREDALRAEFSSSLAEKEEEIKNKAAKIEHAEQRLTTLNLELKGYDAIKDLTVPYELLSASLEIRGWGMVASLLWMAVEHLSWGVMLGVGASFQRERFLTALESILWVKGGTGWMSGVLTTCSFLWAAESKIKSYDLEISSLKLQIKELGEKLEGTNASAQSFEREARILEQEKLHLEQKYRSEFNRFEEVQERCRTAEREAKRAVELADQARAEAASAQKEKNEIQRLSMERLAQIERAERHIESLERQKNDLANEAERYRAAEMDAVAKVSMLEARVEEREKEIESLLKSNNEQRANTVQVLESLLETERAARAEANNRAEALSVQLQATQGKLDALQQKLTEVRLNETALDSKLKTASHGKRARIDDYDVGIESIQDMDVNDKANRNKRSRSTTSPLKFTQAEDGGSVFRGEDDNNSQQTNTEDYTKFTVQRLKQELTKHNFGAELLQLKNPNKKDILSLYEKCILQKS
;
A
#
# COMPACT_ATOMS: atom_id res chain seq x y z
N MET A 1 47.31 -88.82 -59.63
CA MET A 1 48.15 -89.46 -60.66
C MET A 1 49.54 -89.60 -60.07
N CYS A 2 50.12 -90.80 -60.09
CA CYS A 2 51.53 -91.01 -59.85
C CYS A 2 52.01 -91.96 -60.95
N GLU A 3 52.99 -91.53 -61.72
CA GLU A 3 53.77 -92.43 -62.56
C GLU A 3 54.68 -93.20 -61.60
N THR A 4 54.58 -94.53 -61.57
CA THR A 4 55.56 -95.38 -60.87
C THR A 4 56.92 -95.09 -61.47
N SER A 5 57.93 -94.79 -60.65
CA SER A 5 59.24 -94.38 -61.16
C SER A 5 59.81 -95.47 -62.06
N VAL A 6 60.52 -95.08 -63.14
CA VAL A 6 61.26 -96.03 -63.97
C VAL A 6 62.23 -96.84 -63.11
N GLU A 7 62.81 -96.19 -62.09
CA GLU A 7 63.64 -96.77 -61.04
C GLU A 7 62.90 -97.83 -60.20
N GLU A 8 61.67 -97.57 -59.74
CA GLU A 8 60.84 -98.52 -58.99
C GLU A 8 60.55 -99.78 -59.83
N ALA A 9 60.22 -99.58 -61.11
CA ALA A 9 60.01 -100.66 -62.07
C ALA A 9 61.30 -101.43 -62.40
N GLU A 10 62.47 -100.82 -62.27
CA GLU A 10 63.79 -101.47 -62.45
C GLU A 10 64.24 -102.22 -61.21
N CYS A 11 64.03 -101.67 -60.01
CA CYS A 11 64.24 -102.35 -58.75
C CYS A 11 63.36 -103.61 -58.63
N HIS A 12 62.10 -103.58 -59.09
CA HIS A 12 61.27 -104.79 -59.18
C HIS A 12 61.83 -105.81 -60.18
N ARG A 13 62.24 -105.39 -61.39
CA ARG A 13 62.90 -106.30 -62.35
C ARG A 13 64.18 -106.93 -61.76
N ALA A 14 64.97 -106.17 -61.01
CA ALA A 14 66.17 -106.66 -60.35
C ALA A 14 65.85 -107.65 -59.21
N TYR A 15 64.80 -107.41 -58.43
CA TYR A 15 64.33 -108.31 -57.36
C TYR A 15 63.76 -109.63 -57.92
N ASP A 16 62.98 -109.58 -58.99
CA ASP A 16 62.45 -110.77 -59.67
C ASP A 16 63.58 -111.61 -60.26
N LEU A 17 64.61 -110.97 -60.84
CA LEU A 17 65.82 -111.64 -61.30
C LEU A 17 66.62 -112.26 -60.14
N ALA A 18 66.79 -111.56 -59.01
CA ALA A 18 67.52 -112.05 -57.85
C ALA A 18 66.81 -113.25 -57.17
N THR A 19 65.48 -113.20 -57.05
CA THR A 19 64.69 -114.32 -56.51
C THR A 19 64.65 -115.51 -57.47
N GLU A 20 64.64 -115.28 -58.78
CA GLU A 20 64.85 -116.38 -59.75
C GLU A 20 66.27 -116.97 -59.66
N VAL A 21 67.31 -116.15 -59.45
CA VAL A 21 68.68 -116.65 -59.25
C VAL A 21 68.76 -117.55 -58.01
N ALA A 22 68.22 -117.14 -56.86
CA ALA A 22 68.22 -117.97 -55.65
C ALA A 22 67.45 -119.30 -55.84
N LEU A 23 66.30 -119.28 -56.53
CA LEU A 23 65.57 -120.50 -56.89
C LEU A 23 66.36 -121.39 -57.86
N ARG A 24 67.11 -120.77 -58.78
CA ARG A 24 67.96 -121.47 -59.76
C ARG A 24 69.20 -122.09 -59.10
N GLU A 25 69.80 -121.44 -58.12
CA GLU A 25 70.91 -121.97 -57.32
C GLU A 25 70.47 -123.19 -56.51
N ALA A 26 69.32 -123.10 -55.81
CA ALA A 26 68.75 -124.25 -55.11
C ALA A 26 68.36 -125.39 -56.07
N HIS A 27 67.88 -125.08 -57.28
CA HIS A 27 67.63 -126.08 -58.32
C HIS A 27 68.92 -126.72 -58.82
N GLU A 28 69.97 -125.95 -59.08
CA GLU A 28 71.26 -126.42 -59.56
C GLU A 28 71.93 -127.34 -58.51
N GLU A 29 71.86 -127.00 -57.22
CA GLU A 29 72.33 -127.86 -56.13
C GLU A 29 71.52 -129.18 -56.07
N ALA A 30 70.19 -129.12 -56.24
CA ALA A 30 69.32 -130.30 -56.30
C ALA A 30 69.58 -131.15 -57.56
N VAL A 31 69.90 -130.53 -58.70
CA VAL A 31 70.32 -131.20 -59.94
C VAL A 31 71.65 -131.88 -59.74
N GLN A 32 72.65 -131.22 -59.16
CA GLN A 32 73.96 -131.81 -58.88
C GLN A 32 73.84 -133.02 -57.94
N LYS A 33 73.07 -132.92 -56.85
CA LYS A 33 72.78 -134.05 -55.94
C LYS A 33 72.07 -135.20 -56.67
N SER A 34 71.08 -134.90 -57.51
CA SER A 34 70.34 -135.90 -58.30
C SER A 34 71.22 -136.59 -59.36
N MET A 35 72.09 -135.83 -60.02
CA MET A 35 73.02 -136.32 -61.04
C MET A 35 74.17 -137.12 -60.43
N ALA A 36 74.65 -136.76 -59.23
CA ALA A 36 75.60 -137.56 -58.46
C ALA A 36 75.00 -138.92 -58.10
N ALA A 37 73.83 -138.95 -57.44
CA ALA A 37 73.15 -140.19 -57.07
C ALA A 37 72.82 -141.08 -58.29
N PHE A 38 72.46 -140.48 -59.43
CA PHE A 38 72.31 -141.20 -60.70
C PHE A 38 73.65 -141.77 -61.20
N ASN A 39 74.73 -141.00 -61.13
CA ASN A 39 76.05 -141.43 -61.61
C ASN A 39 76.67 -142.56 -60.76
N ASP A 40 76.46 -142.54 -59.45
CA ASP A 40 76.88 -143.59 -58.51
C ASP A 40 76.09 -144.89 -58.71
N SER A 41 74.81 -144.77 -59.10
CA SER A 41 73.89 -145.92 -59.29
C SER A 41 73.91 -146.50 -60.71
N ALA A 42 74.32 -145.73 -61.73
CA ALA A 42 74.22 -146.12 -63.12
C ALA A 42 75.45 -146.92 -63.60
N VAL A 43 75.22 -148.14 -64.08
CA VAL A 43 76.27 -149.04 -64.58
C VAL A 43 76.52 -148.84 -66.08
N GLY A 44 77.80 -148.83 -66.48
CA GLY A 44 78.25 -148.76 -67.87
C GLY A 44 78.35 -147.33 -68.44
N SER A 45 78.85 -147.22 -69.68
CA SER A 45 79.20 -145.96 -70.36
C SER A 45 78.59 -145.81 -71.77
N GLY A 46 77.73 -146.74 -72.19
CA GLY A 46 77.09 -146.73 -73.51
C GLY A 46 75.93 -145.75 -73.67
N SER A 47 75.44 -145.59 -74.90
CA SER A 47 74.35 -144.67 -75.29
C SER A 47 73.05 -144.84 -74.49
N THR A 48 72.79 -146.04 -73.93
CA THR A 48 71.66 -146.29 -73.02
C THR A 48 71.75 -145.43 -71.75
N ARG A 49 72.93 -145.22 -71.16
CA ARG A 49 73.11 -144.35 -69.98
C ARG A 49 72.75 -142.91 -70.32
N GLN A 50 73.33 -142.37 -71.39
CA GLN A 50 73.05 -141.02 -71.89
C GLN A 50 71.55 -140.79 -72.18
N LYS A 51 70.83 -141.82 -72.66
CA LYS A 51 69.38 -141.75 -72.88
C LYS A 51 68.59 -141.60 -71.57
N PHE A 52 68.99 -142.29 -70.49
CA PHE A 52 68.35 -142.14 -69.18
C PHE A 52 68.79 -140.85 -68.46
N GLU A 53 70.05 -140.46 -68.59
CA GLU A 53 70.62 -139.20 -68.09
C GLU A 53 69.86 -137.98 -68.68
N LYS A 54 69.70 -137.94 -70.01
CA LYS A 54 68.91 -136.90 -70.69
C LYS A 54 67.42 -136.93 -70.30
N ARG A 55 66.87 -138.10 -69.94
CA ARG A 55 65.51 -138.22 -69.40
C ARG A 55 65.41 -137.66 -67.98
N LEU A 56 66.43 -137.86 -67.14
CA LEU A 56 66.53 -137.28 -65.80
C LEU A 56 66.67 -135.75 -65.86
N GLN A 57 67.57 -135.24 -66.71
CA GLN A 57 67.74 -133.79 -66.93
C GLN A 57 66.42 -133.13 -67.40
N ASN A 58 65.73 -133.73 -68.38
CA ASN A 58 64.42 -133.26 -68.84
C ASN A 58 63.34 -133.30 -67.73
N PHE A 59 63.36 -134.33 -66.88
CA PHE A 59 62.43 -134.45 -65.75
C PHE A 59 62.70 -133.39 -64.68
N LEU A 60 63.96 -133.22 -64.27
CA LEU A 60 64.38 -132.23 -63.28
C LEU A 60 64.04 -130.80 -63.75
N LYS A 61 64.32 -130.48 -65.02
CA LYS A 61 63.95 -129.18 -65.60
C LYS A 61 62.44 -128.96 -65.60
N LYS A 62 61.63 -129.96 -65.97
CA LYS A 62 60.15 -129.83 -65.91
C LYS A 62 59.67 -129.64 -64.47
N ALA A 63 60.19 -130.44 -63.54
CA ALA A 63 59.83 -130.36 -62.12
C ALA A 63 60.17 -128.99 -61.52
N PHE A 64 61.26 -128.35 -61.96
CA PHE A 64 61.59 -126.98 -61.57
C PHE A 64 60.61 -125.94 -62.13
N GLU A 65 60.28 -125.97 -63.42
CA GLU A 65 59.31 -125.01 -63.98
C GLU A 65 57.90 -125.21 -63.40
N ASP A 66 57.48 -126.46 -63.17
CA ASP A 66 56.22 -126.80 -62.48
C ASP A 66 56.27 -126.27 -61.02
N TYR A 67 57.38 -126.45 -60.29
CA TYR A 67 57.56 -125.96 -58.92
C TYR A 67 57.58 -124.42 -58.86
N LYS A 68 58.39 -123.77 -59.69
CA LYS A 68 58.49 -122.30 -59.82
C LYS A 68 57.13 -121.68 -60.11
N THR A 69 56.39 -122.25 -61.06
CA THR A 69 55.04 -121.78 -61.42
C THR A 69 54.06 -121.94 -60.26
N ASN A 70 54.09 -123.07 -59.55
CA ASN A 70 53.21 -123.29 -58.40
C ASN A 70 53.56 -122.40 -57.21
N ALA A 71 54.85 -122.26 -56.87
CA ALA A 71 55.32 -121.39 -55.78
C ALA A 71 55.01 -119.92 -56.03
N PHE A 72 55.22 -119.41 -57.26
CA PHE A 72 54.83 -118.05 -57.63
C PHE A 72 53.30 -117.86 -57.63
N ARG A 73 52.53 -118.86 -58.05
CA ARG A 73 51.06 -118.82 -57.99
C ARG A 73 50.52 -118.84 -56.56
N GLU A 74 51.15 -119.61 -55.67
CA GLU A 74 50.78 -119.66 -54.26
C GLU A 74 51.14 -118.34 -53.56
N ALA A 75 52.36 -117.83 -53.75
CA ALA A 75 52.78 -116.52 -53.25
C ALA A 75 51.86 -115.38 -53.74
N TYR A 76 51.46 -115.41 -55.02
CA TYR A 76 50.47 -114.48 -55.58
C TYR A 76 49.13 -114.57 -54.85
N LEU A 77 48.64 -115.80 -54.56
CA LEU A 77 47.36 -116.03 -53.89
C LEU A 77 47.42 -115.58 -52.42
N GLN A 78 48.48 -115.92 -51.70
CA GLN A 78 48.72 -115.49 -50.32
C GLN A 78 48.76 -113.96 -50.23
N CYS A 79 49.54 -113.28 -51.09
CA CYS A 79 49.57 -111.81 -51.16
C CYS A 79 48.18 -111.22 -51.48
N SER A 80 47.40 -111.86 -52.37
CA SER A 80 46.06 -111.38 -52.73
C SER A 80 45.07 -111.48 -51.57
N ASN A 81 45.08 -112.61 -50.85
CA ASN A 81 44.19 -112.84 -49.71
C ASN A 81 44.57 -111.93 -48.53
N ALA A 82 45.86 -111.70 -48.31
CA ALA A 82 46.36 -110.77 -47.29
C ALA A 82 45.86 -109.33 -47.56
N ILE A 83 46.03 -108.83 -48.78
CA ILE A 83 45.56 -107.50 -49.17
C ILE A 83 44.03 -107.37 -49.03
N GLN A 84 43.26 -108.40 -49.38
CA GLN A 84 41.79 -108.38 -49.17
C GLN A 84 41.39 -108.32 -47.69
N ASN A 85 42.17 -108.93 -46.79
CA ASN A 85 41.96 -108.80 -45.35
C ASN A 85 42.35 -107.39 -44.86
N MET A 86 43.50 -106.86 -45.29
CA MET A 86 43.95 -105.49 -44.97
C MET A 86 42.94 -104.43 -45.44
N GLU A 87 42.38 -104.59 -46.65
CA GLU A 87 41.27 -103.76 -47.15
C GLU A 87 40.04 -103.81 -46.25
N LYS A 88 39.67 -105.00 -45.79
CA LYS A 88 38.49 -105.21 -44.94
C LYS A 88 38.68 -104.59 -43.56
N GLU A 89 39.85 -104.75 -42.97
CA GLU A 89 40.19 -104.22 -41.64
C GLU A 89 40.33 -102.69 -41.66
N LEU A 90 41.05 -102.13 -42.64
CA LEU A 90 41.13 -100.68 -42.83
C LEU A 90 39.74 -100.08 -43.10
N ARG A 91 38.93 -100.71 -43.95
CA ARG A 91 37.57 -100.24 -44.25
C ARG A 91 36.69 -100.28 -43.01
N ALA A 92 36.80 -101.30 -42.15
CA ALA A 92 36.11 -101.34 -40.87
C ALA A 92 36.55 -100.18 -39.95
N ALA A 93 37.86 -99.92 -39.84
CA ALA A 93 38.40 -98.81 -39.06
C ALA A 93 37.91 -97.43 -39.57
N CYS A 94 37.87 -97.21 -40.89
CA CYS A 94 37.30 -96.00 -41.50
C CYS A 94 35.81 -95.79 -41.22
N HIS A 95 35.04 -96.87 -40.99
CA HIS A 95 33.58 -96.82 -40.79
C HIS A 95 33.15 -96.77 -39.32
N ALA A 96 34.09 -96.83 -38.36
CA ALA A 96 33.78 -96.67 -36.94
C ALA A 96 33.15 -95.30 -36.66
N SER A 97 32.20 -95.24 -35.71
CA SER A 97 31.45 -94.02 -35.38
C SER A 97 32.32 -92.90 -34.83
N ASP A 98 33.43 -93.25 -34.20
CA ASP A 98 34.43 -92.39 -33.55
C ASP A 98 35.79 -92.40 -34.29
N ALA A 99 35.82 -92.89 -35.54
CA ALA A 99 37.03 -93.03 -36.34
C ALA A 99 37.84 -91.72 -36.43
N LYS A 100 39.04 -91.72 -35.83
CA LYS A 100 40.04 -90.67 -35.97
C LYS A 100 41.00 -91.02 -37.11
N VAL A 101 41.33 -90.04 -37.95
CA VAL A 101 42.29 -90.20 -39.05
C VAL A 101 43.65 -90.68 -38.53
N GLU A 102 44.11 -90.17 -37.39
CA GLU A 102 45.32 -90.62 -36.68
C GLU A 102 45.29 -92.14 -36.35
N ASN A 103 44.20 -92.62 -35.73
CA ASN A 103 44.03 -94.05 -35.42
C ASN A 103 44.00 -94.92 -36.67
N VAL A 104 43.33 -94.45 -37.73
CA VAL A 104 43.19 -95.18 -39.02
C VAL A 104 44.51 -95.23 -39.77
N LEU A 105 45.29 -94.14 -39.78
CA LEU A 105 46.64 -94.12 -40.36
C LEU A 105 47.59 -95.04 -39.59
N LYS A 106 47.48 -95.11 -38.26
CA LYS A 106 48.25 -96.09 -37.48
C LYS A 106 47.87 -97.53 -37.84
N ILE A 107 46.58 -97.85 -37.95
CA ILE A 107 46.12 -99.18 -38.38
C ILE A 107 46.65 -99.51 -39.79
N LEU A 108 46.73 -98.53 -40.70
CA LEU A 108 47.34 -98.72 -42.02
C LEU A 108 48.83 -99.05 -41.92
N ASP A 109 49.58 -98.33 -41.08
CA ASP A 109 51.02 -98.53 -40.84
C ASP A 109 51.32 -99.90 -40.21
N ASP A 110 50.54 -100.29 -39.21
CA ASP A 110 50.57 -101.62 -38.58
C ASP A 110 50.29 -102.73 -39.62
N LEU A 111 49.26 -102.57 -40.47
CA LEU A 111 48.91 -103.53 -41.52
C LEU A 111 50.01 -103.66 -42.60
N VAL A 112 50.60 -102.55 -43.04
CA VAL A 112 51.71 -102.53 -44.01
C VAL A 112 52.93 -103.25 -43.43
N THR A 113 53.34 -102.91 -42.21
CA THR A 113 54.51 -103.51 -41.54
C THR A 113 54.35 -105.03 -41.38
N ASN A 114 53.14 -105.50 -41.05
CA ASN A 114 52.83 -106.93 -40.99
C ASN A 114 52.87 -107.60 -42.37
N TYR A 115 52.42 -106.94 -43.44
CA TYR A 115 52.49 -107.48 -44.79
C TYR A 115 53.93 -107.53 -45.34
N GLU A 116 54.74 -106.51 -45.05
CA GLU A 116 56.14 -106.43 -45.46
C GLU A 116 57.00 -107.51 -44.82
N SER A 117 56.73 -107.87 -43.56
CA SER A 117 57.43 -108.95 -42.87
C SER A 117 56.91 -110.35 -43.25
N SER A 118 55.59 -110.53 -43.39
CA SER A 118 54.96 -111.86 -43.47
C SER A 118 54.85 -112.48 -44.87
N TYR A 119 54.93 -111.69 -45.95
CA TYR A 119 54.69 -112.18 -47.31
C TYR A 119 55.87 -111.97 -48.27
N HIS A 120 55.95 -112.82 -49.29
CA HIS A 120 57.08 -112.92 -50.23
C HIS A 120 56.55 -113.17 -51.67
N GLY A 121 57.45 -113.08 -52.67
CA GLY A 121 57.15 -113.34 -54.08
C GLY A 121 57.21 -112.10 -54.98
N PRO A 122 57.27 -112.27 -56.30
CA PRO A 122 57.52 -111.17 -57.27
C PRO A 122 56.41 -110.11 -57.25
N ASP A 123 55.16 -110.56 -57.19
CA ASP A 123 53.97 -109.69 -57.22
C ASP A 123 53.70 -108.91 -55.92
N LYS A 124 54.46 -109.17 -54.84
CA LYS A 124 54.22 -108.65 -53.48
C LYS A 124 54.04 -107.13 -53.46
N TRP A 125 55.04 -106.41 -53.99
CA TRP A 125 55.14 -104.96 -53.89
C TRP A 125 54.12 -104.26 -54.78
N ARG A 126 53.94 -104.73 -56.04
CA ARG A 126 52.91 -104.19 -56.95
C ARG A 126 51.50 -104.28 -56.35
N LYS A 127 51.21 -105.32 -55.55
CA LYS A 127 49.95 -105.47 -54.81
C LYS A 127 49.86 -104.48 -53.63
N LEU A 128 50.93 -104.29 -52.87
CA LEU A 128 50.98 -103.34 -51.75
C LEU A 128 50.82 -101.89 -52.22
N THR A 129 51.55 -101.46 -53.25
CA THR A 129 51.46 -100.11 -53.83
C THR A 129 50.06 -99.82 -54.38
N ALA A 130 49.42 -100.82 -55.01
CA ALA A 130 48.03 -100.69 -55.46
C ALA A 130 47.03 -100.55 -54.30
N PHE A 131 47.19 -101.35 -53.24
CA PHE A 131 46.37 -101.28 -52.03
C PHE A 131 46.52 -99.93 -51.31
N LEU A 132 47.75 -99.47 -51.08
CA LEU A 132 48.04 -98.18 -50.43
C LEU A 132 47.39 -97.03 -51.20
N ARG A 133 47.54 -97.02 -52.53
CA ARG A 133 46.94 -95.98 -53.37
C ARG A 133 45.41 -95.99 -53.31
N GLN A 134 44.75 -97.15 -53.39
CA GLN A 134 43.29 -97.22 -53.30
C GLN A 134 42.76 -96.86 -51.90
N SER A 135 43.50 -97.24 -50.86
CA SER A 135 43.20 -96.92 -49.45
C SER A 135 43.24 -95.41 -49.20
N LEU A 136 44.28 -94.74 -49.71
CA LEU A 136 44.48 -93.29 -49.58
C LEU A 136 43.57 -92.48 -50.52
N GLU A 137 43.32 -92.92 -51.75
CA GLU A 137 42.40 -92.22 -52.68
C GLU A 137 40.92 -92.34 -52.25
N GLY A 138 40.53 -93.45 -51.59
CA GLY A 138 39.16 -93.75 -51.15
C GLY A 138 38.94 -93.70 -49.63
N PRO A 139 38.89 -94.83 -48.88
CA PRO A 139 38.37 -94.87 -47.50
C PRO A 139 38.98 -93.89 -46.50
N VAL A 140 40.28 -93.57 -46.60
CA VAL A 140 40.94 -92.60 -45.72
C VAL A 140 40.55 -91.16 -46.10
N ASN A 141 40.52 -90.86 -47.39
CA ASN A 141 40.08 -89.57 -47.95
C ASN A 141 38.60 -89.27 -47.63
N ASP A 142 37.73 -90.27 -47.70
CA ASP A 142 36.31 -90.11 -47.37
C ASP A 142 36.06 -89.89 -45.86
N LEU A 143 36.86 -90.52 -44.99
CA LEU A 143 36.87 -90.21 -43.56
C LEU A 143 37.33 -88.76 -43.30
N ILE A 144 38.39 -88.31 -43.99
CA ILE A 144 38.89 -86.92 -43.89
C ILE A 144 37.82 -85.92 -44.32
N LYS A 145 37.15 -86.13 -45.47
CA LYS A 145 36.02 -85.28 -45.93
C LYS A 145 34.91 -85.21 -44.89
N LYS A 146 34.47 -86.37 -44.37
CA LYS A 146 33.41 -86.45 -43.34
C LYS A 146 33.78 -85.64 -42.08
N GLN A 147 35.04 -85.66 -41.65
CA GLN A 147 35.50 -84.82 -40.53
C GLN A 147 35.51 -83.32 -40.89
N ILE A 148 35.95 -82.95 -42.11
CA ILE A 148 35.92 -81.57 -42.60
C ILE A 148 34.49 -81.03 -42.67
N ASP A 149 33.54 -81.81 -43.20
CA ASP A 149 32.13 -81.43 -43.30
C ASP A 149 31.47 -81.28 -41.92
N GLN A 150 31.79 -82.18 -40.98
CA GLN A 150 31.36 -82.09 -39.58
C GLN A 150 31.86 -80.77 -38.96
N ILE A 151 33.16 -80.47 -39.05
CA ILE A 151 33.78 -79.24 -38.55
C ILE A 151 33.17 -78.00 -39.23
N GLY A 152 32.87 -78.08 -40.54
CA GLY A 152 32.18 -77.02 -41.29
C GLY A 152 30.76 -76.75 -40.77
N SER A 153 30.02 -77.80 -40.43
CA SER A 153 28.67 -77.68 -39.83
C SER A 153 28.71 -77.10 -38.41
N GLU A 154 29.68 -77.51 -37.59
CA GLU A 154 29.89 -77.00 -36.23
C GLU A 154 30.30 -75.53 -36.24
N LYS A 155 31.25 -75.16 -37.11
CA LYS A 155 31.65 -73.76 -37.35
C LYS A 155 30.47 -72.89 -37.78
N SER A 156 29.60 -73.41 -38.65
CA SER A 156 28.41 -72.70 -39.11
C SER A 156 27.37 -72.54 -37.99
N SER A 157 27.15 -73.58 -37.17
CA SER A 157 26.30 -73.52 -35.98
C SER A 157 26.83 -72.53 -34.93
N LEU A 158 28.14 -72.49 -34.72
CA LEU A 158 28.81 -71.55 -33.81
C LEU A 158 28.71 -70.11 -34.32
N MET A 159 28.93 -69.89 -35.63
CA MET A 159 28.78 -68.56 -36.25
C MET A 159 27.36 -68.01 -36.08
N LEU A 160 26.32 -68.81 -36.34
CA LEU A 160 24.93 -68.41 -36.11
C LEU A 160 24.63 -68.10 -34.64
N LYS A 161 25.24 -68.82 -33.69
CA LYS A 161 25.14 -68.52 -32.26
C LYS A 161 25.83 -67.19 -31.92
N CYS A 162 27.00 -66.90 -32.47
CA CYS A 162 27.69 -65.63 -32.29
C CYS A 162 26.86 -64.45 -32.80
N CYS A 163 26.37 -64.51 -34.03
CA CYS A 163 25.49 -63.46 -34.57
C CYS A 163 24.22 -63.28 -33.71
N SER A 164 23.59 -64.37 -33.25
CA SER A 164 22.44 -64.29 -32.35
C SER A 164 22.75 -63.70 -30.97
N ILE A 165 23.99 -63.79 -30.50
CA ILE A 165 24.46 -63.13 -29.26
C ILE A 165 24.72 -61.64 -29.52
N GLU A 166 25.31 -61.30 -30.67
CA GLU A 166 25.58 -59.93 -31.11
C GLU A 166 24.27 -59.13 -31.34
N ASP A 167 23.27 -59.73 -31.99
CA ASP A 167 21.93 -59.17 -32.14
C ASP A 167 21.29 -58.84 -30.78
N LYS A 168 21.34 -59.79 -29.83
CA LYS A 168 20.82 -59.64 -28.46
C LYS A 168 21.57 -58.56 -27.69
N MET A 169 22.90 -58.49 -27.83
CA MET A 169 23.72 -57.44 -27.23
C MET A 169 23.35 -56.06 -27.81
N SER A 170 23.13 -55.96 -29.12
CA SER A 170 22.66 -54.71 -29.76
C SER A 170 21.29 -54.26 -29.26
N LEU A 171 20.38 -55.21 -28.97
CA LEU A 171 19.06 -54.93 -28.42
C LEU A 171 19.14 -54.47 -26.95
N LEU A 172 19.97 -55.13 -26.14
CA LEU A 172 20.21 -54.74 -24.75
C LEU A 172 20.88 -53.37 -24.65
N ASN A 173 21.83 -53.05 -25.52
CA ASN A 173 22.45 -51.72 -25.57
C ASN A 173 21.43 -50.63 -25.92
N LYS A 174 20.58 -50.84 -26.94
CA LYS A 174 19.48 -49.90 -27.28
C LYS A 174 18.48 -49.72 -26.13
N GLN A 175 18.21 -50.79 -25.38
CA GLN A 175 17.35 -50.73 -24.19
C GLN A 175 18.03 -49.97 -23.03
N LEU A 176 19.33 -50.13 -22.84
CA LEU A 176 20.13 -49.39 -21.86
C LEU A 176 20.18 -47.90 -22.22
N GLU A 177 20.55 -47.54 -23.45
CA GLU A 177 20.56 -46.17 -23.97
C GLU A 177 19.19 -45.47 -23.77
N ALA A 178 18.09 -46.17 -24.08
CA ALA A 178 16.74 -45.65 -23.86
C ALA A 178 16.43 -45.44 -22.36
N SER A 179 16.88 -46.34 -21.48
CA SER A 179 16.73 -46.21 -20.03
C SER A 179 17.59 -45.09 -19.44
N GLU A 180 18.80 -44.88 -19.95
CA GLU A 180 19.70 -43.81 -19.53
C GLU A 180 19.19 -42.44 -19.99
N LYS A 181 18.67 -42.36 -21.23
CA LYS A 181 17.98 -41.16 -21.73
C LYS A 181 16.73 -40.84 -20.91
N TYR A 182 15.91 -41.84 -20.58
CA TYR A 182 14.75 -41.62 -19.71
C TYR A 182 15.17 -41.11 -18.32
N LYS A 183 16.24 -41.67 -17.75
CA LYS A 183 16.82 -41.23 -16.47
C LYS A 183 17.36 -39.80 -16.54
N SER A 184 18.03 -39.39 -17.63
CA SER A 184 18.54 -38.02 -17.78
C SER A 184 17.43 -37.00 -18.02
N GLU A 185 16.40 -37.34 -18.80
CA GLU A 185 15.19 -36.51 -18.93
C GLU A 185 14.44 -36.36 -17.60
N TYR A 186 14.34 -37.43 -16.81
CA TYR A 186 13.73 -37.40 -15.48
C TYR A 186 14.52 -36.49 -14.52
N LEU A 187 15.85 -36.64 -14.47
CA LEU A 187 16.73 -35.77 -13.68
C LEU A 187 16.63 -34.30 -14.12
N LYS A 188 16.59 -34.02 -15.43
CA LYS A 188 16.41 -32.65 -15.93
C LYS A 188 15.10 -32.03 -15.46
N ARG A 189 13.98 -32.76 -15.51
CA ARG A 189 12.68 -32.27 -14.98
C ARG A 189 12.72 -31.94 -13.50
N TYR A 190 13.49 -32.69 -12.70
CA TYR A 190 13.69 -32.39 -11.28
C TYR A 190 14.53 -31.13 -11.07
N GLU A 191 15.62 -30.94 -11.82
CA GLU A 191 16.46 -29.74 -11.72
C GLU A 191 15.71 -28.49 -12.24
N ASP A 192 14.95 -28.60 -13.33
CA ASP A 192 14.09 -27.52 -13.83
C ASP A 192 13.04 -27.12 -12.77
N ALA A 193 12.34 -28.08 -12.15
CA ALA A 193 11.37 -27.82 -11.09
C ALA A 193 12.01 -27.25 -9.80
N ILE A 194 13.25 -27.67 -9.48
CA ILE A 194 14.04 -27.08 -8.39
C ILE A 194 14.39 -25.62 -8.70
N ASN A 195 14.75 -25.30 -9.95
CA ASN A 195 15.08 -23.94 -10.35
C ASN A 195 13.87 -23.01 -10.44
N ASP A 196 12.71 -23.51 -10.89
CA ASP A 196 11.46 -22.74 -10.82
C ASP A 196 11.02 -22.50 -9.37
N LYS A 197 11.24 -23.46 -8.46
CA LYS A 197 11.04 -23.26 -7.02
C LYS A 197 12.01 -22.23 -6.42
N LYS A 198 13.26 -22.14 -6.89
CA LYS A 198 14.22 -21.08 -6.50
C LYS A 198 13.70 -19.71 -6.95
N LYS A 199 13.37 -19.54 -8.25
CA LYS A 199 12.79 -18.29 -8.80
C LYS A 199 11.58 -17.81 -8.00
N LEU A 200 10.64 -18.73 -7.72
CA LEU A 200 9.44 -18.41 -6.94
C LEU A 200 9.77 -17.98 -5.50
N ALA A 201 10.80 -18.56 -4.87
CA ALA A 201 11.27 -18.14 -3.56
C ALA A 201 11.92 -16.73 -3.59
N ASP A 202 12.70 -16.43 -4.63
CA ASP A 202 13.28 -15.11 -4.86
C ASP A 202 12.20 -14.04 -5.14
N ASP A 203 11.17 -14.38 -5.92
CA ASP A 203 9.99 -13.54 -6.15
C ASP A 203 9.24 -13.25 -4.84
N TYR A 204 8.99 -14.27 -4.01
CA TYR A 204 8.40 -14.09 -2.68
C TYR A 204 9.29 -13.24 -1.77
N MET A 205 10.60 -13.45 -1.76
CA MET A 205 11.56 -12.67 -0.97
C MET A 205 11.59 -11.18 -1.40
N SER A 206 11.56 -10.91 -2.71
CA SER A 206 11.47 -9.54 -3.24
C SER A 206 10.14 -8.87 -2.86
N ARG A 207 9.03 -9.62 -2.90
CA ARG A 207 7.70 -9.13 -2.51
C ARG A 207 7.59 -8.88 -1.02
N ILE A 208 8.18 -9.73 -0.17
CA ILE A 208 8.29 -9.52 1.28
C ILE A 208 9.10 -8.25 1.56
N THR A 209 10.26 -8.08 0.92
CA THR A 209 11.11 -6.89 1.06
C THR A 209 10.37 -5.60 0.64
N ASN A 210 9.59 -5.67 -0.44
CA ASN A 210 8.76 -4.55 -0.91
C ASN A 210 7.57 -4.24 0.02
N LEU A 211 7.00 -5.25 0.68
CA LEU A 211 5.96 -5.06 1.70
C LEU A 211 6.53 -4.50 3.01
N GLN A 212 7.73 -4.93 3.41
CA GLN A 212 8.44 -4.41 4.58
C GLN A 212 8.77 -2.92 4.41
N SER A 213 9.35 -2.50 3.29
CA SER A 213 9.64 -1.07 3.04
C SER A 213 8.38 -0.20 2.94
N LYS A 214 7.30 -0.73 2.35
CA LYS A 214 5.97 -0.10 2.39
C LYS A 214 5.43 0.01 3.82
N ASN A 215 5.62 -1.00 4.66
CA ASN A 215 5.18 -0.97 6.05
C ASN A 215 5.95 0.07 6.87
N SER A 216 7.28 0.13 6.74
CA SER A 216 8.09 1.17 7.39
C SER A 216 7.68 2.58 6.92
N SER A 217 7.43 2.79 5.63
CA SER A 217 6.93 4.08 5.12
C SER A 217 5.52 4.42 5.62
N LEU A 218 4.65 3.41 5.82
CA LEU A 218 3.35 3.59 6.46
C LEU A 218 3.50 3.96 7.94
N GLU A 219 4.42 3.30 8.66
CA GLU A 219 4.71 3.50 10.08
C GLU A 219 5.31 4.88 10.35
N GLU A 220 6.20 5.37 9.49
CA GLU A 220 6.68 6.76 9.45
C GLU A 220 5.54 7.77 9.22
N ARG A 221 4.60 7.44 8.32
CA ARG A 221 3.41 8.26 8.05
C ARG A 221 2.42 8.26 9.21
N CYS A 222 2.20 7.13 9.87
CA CYS A 222 1.39 7.06 11.09
C CYS A 222 2.06 7.84 12.23
N SER A 223 3.38 7.73 12.37
CA SER A 223 4.17 8.47 13.37
C SER A 223 4.16 9.99 13.15
N SER A 224 4.22 10.45 11.90
CA SER A 224 4.09 11.88 11.59
C SER A 224 2.66 12.38 11.75
N LEU A 225 1.65 11.63 11.29
CA LEU A 225 0.24 11.97 11.51
C LEU A 225 -0.14 12.03 13.00
N SER A 226 0.39 11.13 13.85
CA SER A 226 0.18 11.21 15.30
C SER A 226 0.76 12.51 15.87
N LYS A 227 2.01 12.85 15.51
CA LYS A 227 2.64 14.10 15.94
C LYS A 227 1.84 15.34 15.51
N THR A 228 1.35 15.37 14.27
CA THR A 228 0.49 16.46 13.78
C THR A 228 -0.86 16.50 14.51
N LEU A 229 -1.46 15.35 14.81
CA LEU A 229 -2.69 15.26 15.61
C LEU A 229 -2.48 15.76 17.05
N ASP A 230 -1.35 15.43 17.67
CA ASP A 230 -1.04 15.84 19.04
C ASP A 230 -0.71 17.35 19.13
N VAL A 231 -0.05 17.92 18.11
CA VAL A 231 0.06 19.38 17.95
C VAL A 231 -1.32 20.03 17.76
N ALA A 232 -2.19 19.48 16.90
CA ALA A 232 -3.53 20.02 16.69
C ALA A 232 -4.43 19.94 17.95
N LYS A 233 -4.26 18.90 18.78
CA LYS A 233 -4.88 18.83 20.13
C LYS A 233 -4.35 19.94 21.03
N GLN A 234 -3.03 20.14 21.08
CA GLN A 234 -2.41 21.19 21.88
C GLN A 234 -2.94 22.58 21.47
N ASP A 235 -2.89 22.92 20.18
CA ASP A 235 -3.45 24.15 19.62
C ASP A 235 -4.93 24.31 19.97
N SER A 236 -5.73 23.24 19.89
CA SER A 236 -7.15 23.25 20.27
C SER A 236 -7.35 23.57 21.75
N THR A 237 -6.53 22.99 22.65
CA THR A 237 -6.61 23.32 24.09
C THR A 237 -6.13 24.75 24.40
N ASP A 238 -5.16 25.26 23.64
CA ASP A 238 -4.66 26.63 23.79
C ASP A 238 -5.66 27.66 23.24
N TRP A 239 -6.34 27.36 22.15
CA TRP A 239 -7.49 28.14 21.67
C TRP A 239 -8.67 28.10 22.64
N LYS A 240 -8.99 26.93 23.21
CA LYS A 240 -10.01 26.82 24.27
C LYS A 240 -9.65 27.70 25.47
N ARG A 241 -8.40 27.67 25.95
CA ARG A 241 -7.95 28.48 27.08
C ARG A 241 -8.01 29.99 26.78
N LYS A 242 -7.65 30.41 25.55
CA LYS A 242 -7.82 31.80 25.08
C LYS A 242 -9.29 32.21 25.06
N TYR A 243 -10.18 31.33 24.60
CA TYR A 243 -11.62 31.60 24.56
C TYR A 243 -12.22 31.70 25.97
N GLU A 244 -11.88 30.78 26.87
CA GLU A 244 -12.27 30.83 28.29
C GLU A 244 -11.74 32.10 28.98
N GLN A 245 -10.52 32.52 28.66
CA GLN A 245 -9.96 33.79 29.16
C GLN A 245 -10.75 35.00 28.66
N ILE A 246 -11.06 35.08 27.36
CA ILE A 246 -11.89 36.16 26.78
C ILE A 246 -13.28 36.17 27.40
N LEU A 247 -13.92 35.00 27.54
CA LEU A 247 -15.24 34.85 28.16
C LEU A 247 -15.24 35.31 29.63
N SER A 248 -14.18 34.97 30.39
CA SER A 248 -14.04 35.43 31.78
C SER A 248 -13.84 36.94 31.90
N LYS A 249 -13.12 37.55 30.95
CA LYS A 249 -12.93 39.01 30.88
C LYS A 249 -14.22 39.72 30.48
N GLN A 250 -14.92 39.23 29.45
CA GLN A 250 -16.21 39.75 29.03
C GLN A 250 -17.23 39.69 30.18
N LYS A 251 -17.25 38.58 30.93
CA LYS A 251 -18.14 38.47 32.09
C LYS A 251 -17.77 39.45 33.21
N ALA A 252 -16.49 39.66 33.51
CA ALA A 252 -16.08 40.67 34.48
C ALA A 252 -16.45 42.10 34.04
N GLU A 253 -16.38 42.38 32.73
CA GLU A 253 -16.83 43.66 32.13
C GLU A 253 -18.35 43.82 32.16
N GLU A 254 -19.12 42.73 31.96
CA GLU A 254 -20.58 42.70 32.10
C GLU A 254 -21.01 42.86 33.58
N ASP A 255 -20.36 42.16 34.51
CA ASP A 255 -20.58 42.31 35.95
C ASP A 255 -20.26 43.75 36.40
N GLN A 256 -19.14 44.35 35.93
CA GLN A 256 -18.82 45.76 36.17
C GLN A 256 -19.92 46.69 35.60
N ALA A 257 -20.28 46.55 34.33
CA ALA A 257 -21.30 47.39 33.69
C ALA A 257 -22.66 47.25 34.39
N SER A 258 -23.01 46.06 34.89
CA SER A 258 -24.22 45.84 35.68
C SER A 258 -24.20 46.61 37.00
N SER A 259 -23.02 46.69 37.65
CA SER A 259 -22.82 47.47 38.88
C SER A 259 -22.90 48.98 38.63
N GLU A 260 -22.34 49.46 37.52
CA GLU A 260 -22.44 50.87 37.10
C GLU A 260 -23.90 51.23 36.76
N ILE A 261 -24.63 50.35 36.07
CA ILE A 261 -26.08 50.50 35.80
C ILE A 261 -26.88 50.50 37.11
N ALA A 262 -26.53 49.68 38.11
CA ALA A 262 -27.19 49.68 39.42
C ALA A 262 -26.93 50.99 40.18
N ILE A 263 -25.69 51.49 40.17
CA ILE A 263 -25.31 52.79 40.74
C ILE A 263 -26.07 53.92 40.04
N LEU A 264 -26.10 53.94 38.70
CA LEU A 264 -26.84 54.93 37.91
C LEU A 264 -28.35 54.88 38.16
N LYS A 265 -28.96 53.70 38.25
CA LYS A 265 -30.39 53.54 38.63
C LYS A 265 -30.67 54.07 40.04
N SER A 266 -29.83 53.74 41.02
CA SER A 266 -29.98 54.27 42.38
C SER A 266 -29.88 55.80 42.41
N ARG A 267 -28.91 56.37 41.68
CA ARG A 267 -28.72 57.82 41.52
C ARG A 267 -29.88 58.49 40.77
N SER A 268 -30.47 57.82 39.78
CA SER A 268 -31.68 58.29 39.08
C SER A 268 -32.86 58.33 40.02
N SER A 269 -33.17 57.22 40.71
CA SER A 269 -34.27 57.18 41.68
C SER A 269 -34.12 58.22 42.81
N ALA A 270 -32.89 58.46 43.28
CA ALA A 270 -32.60 59.52 44.25
C ALA A 270 -32.66 60.94 43.65
N ALA A 271 -32.47 61.12 42.35
CA ALA A 271 -32.70 62.40 41.67
C ALA A 271 -34.19 62.64 41.43
N GLU A 272 -34.93 61.62 41.00
CA GLU A 272 -36.38 61.61 40.84
C GLU A 272 -37.10 61.91 42.16
N ALA A 273 -36.67 61.29 43.28
CA ALA A 273 -37.20 61.57 44.60
C ALA A 273 -36.96 63.04 45.06
N ARG A 274 -35.78 63.61 44.77
CA ARG A 274 -35.51 65.04 45.01
C ARG A 274 -36.37 65.94 44.13
N LEU A 275 -36.61 65.53 42.89
CA LEU A 275 -37.43 66.27 41.92
C LEU A 275 -38.92 66.20 42.29
N ALA A 276 -39.39 65.08 42.86
CA ALA A 276 -40.72 64.96 43.45
C ALA A 276 -40.87 65.88 44.68
N ALA A 277 -39.96 65.81 45.66
CA ALA A 277 -39.97 66.72 46.82
C ALA A 277 -39.90 68.21 46.41
N ALA A 278 -39.12 68.56 45.39
CA ALA A 278 -39.07 69.93 44.86
C ALA A 278 -40.38 70.35 44.16
N ARG A 279 -41.10 69.41 43.52
CA ARG A 279 -42.44 69.66 42.97
C ARG A 279 -43.47 69.86 44.07
N GLU A 280 -43.47 69.02 45.09
CA GLU A 280 -44.36 69.15 46.26
C GLU A 280 -44.11 70.49 46.98
N GLN A 281 -42.85 70.88 47.19
CA GLN A 281 -42.49 72.18 47.77
C GLN A 281 -42.96 73.35 46.88
N ALA A 282 -42.82 73.24 45.56
CA ALA A 282 -43.30 74.26 44.63
C ALA A 282 -44.84 74.35 44.57
N GLN A 283 -45.55 73.22 44.66
CA GLN A 283 -47.01 73.17 44.74
C GLN A 283 -47.51 73.77 46.05
N SER A 284 -46.92 73.40 47.19
CA SER A 284 -47.23 74.00 48.50
C SER A 284 -47.01 75.51 48.50
N ALA A 285 -45.92 76.00 47.90
CA ALA A 285 -45.65 77.43 47.76
C ALA A 285 -46.64 78.14 46.81
N GLN A 286 -47.12 77.46 45.77
CA GLN A 286 -48.18 77.97 44.90
C GLN A 286 -49.54 78.02 45.62
N GLU A 287 -49.89 76.99 46.40
CA GLU A 287 -51.12 76.94 47.19
C GLU A 287 -51.13 78.02 48.28
N GLU A 288 -50.01 78.23 48.98
CA GLU A 288 -49.83 79.37 49.89
C GLU A 288 -49.96 80.71 49.15
N ALA A 289 -49.32 80.88 47.99
CA ALA A 289 -49.42 82.11 47.20
C ALA A 289 -50.86 82.38 46.73
N GLU A 290 -51.61 81.35 46.35
CA GLU A 290 -53.03 81.47 46.07
C GLU A 290 -53.87 81.77 47.33
N GLU A 291 -53.55 81.20 48.48
CA GLU A 291 -54.19 81.60 49.74
C GLU A 291 -53.94 83.07 50.09
N TRP A 292 -52.70 83.54 49.98
CA TRP A 292 -52.36 84.95 50.19
C TRP A 292 -53.09 85.85 49.21
N LYS A 293 -53.21 85.44 47.93
CA LYS A 293 -54.03 86.13 46.94
C LYS A 293 -55.51 86.16 47.33
N ARG A 294 -56.11 85.03 47.73
CA ARG A 294 -57.51 84.95 48.21
C ARG A 294 -57.74 85.85 49.43
N LYS A 295 -56.80 85.86 50.39
CA LYS A 295 -56.82 86.72 51.59
C LYS A 295 -56.73 88.21 51.21
N TYR A 296 -55.86 88.58 50.27
CA TYR A 296 -55.77 89.93 49.71
C TYR A 296 -57.05 90.35 48.98
N ASP A 297 -57.60 89.49 48.13
CA ASP A 297 -58.85 89.73 47.39
C ASP A 297 -60.08 89.85 48.31
N ILE A 298 -60.05 89.25 49.51
CA ILE A 298 -61.04 89.52 50.57
C ILE A 298 -60.81 90.92 51.16
N ALA A 299 -59.60 91.22 51.66
CA ALA A 299 -59.29 92.50 52.28
C ALA A 299 -59.55 93.71 51.35
N VAL A 300 -59.26 93.59 50.06
CA VAL A 300 -59.55 94.62 49.05
C VAL A 300 -61.06 94.81 48.84
N ARG A 301 -61.87 93.75 48.90
CA ARG A 301 -63.33 93.86 48.84
C ARG A 301 -63.92 94.48 50.10
N GLU A 302 -63.40 94.12 51.27
CA GLU A 302 -63.82 94.70 52.56
C GLU A 302 -63.45 96.18 52.65
N ALA A 303 -62.25 96.57 52.21
CA ALA A 303 -61.83 97.98 52.12
C ALA A 303 -62.71 98.78 51.15
N LYS A 304 -63.05 98.22 49.97
CA LYS A 304 -64.00 98.85 49.03
C LYS A 304 -65.39 99.01 49.63
N ALA A 305 -65.93 97.96 50.27
CA ALA A 305 -67.24 98.02 50.93
C ALA A 305 -67.27 98.99 52.12
N ALA A 306 -66.15 99.19 52.82
CA ALA A 306 -66.01 100.24 53.85
C ALA A 306 -66.00 101.64 53.23
N LEU A 307 -65.31 101.84 52.11
CA LEU A 307 -65.23 103.10 51.37
C LEU A 307 -66.60 103.47 50.76
N GLU A 308 -67.31 102.51 50.17
CA GLU A 308 -68.69 102.67 49.68
C GLU A 308 -69.67 103.03 50.82
N LYS A 309 -69.53 102.40 52.00
CA LYS A 309 -70.30 102.80 53.20
C LYS A 309 -69.97 104.22 53.65
N ALA A 310 -68.71 104.63 53.64
CA ALA A 310 -68.31 106.00 53.97
C ALA A 310 -68.88 107.02 52.96
N ALA A 311 -68.82 106.71 51.66
CA ALA A 311 -69.43 107.52 50.60
C ALA A 311 -70.95 107.64 50.78
N ALA A 312 -71.65 106.54 51.06
CA ALA A 312 -73.09 106.54 51.32
C ALA A 312 -73.48 107.30 52.60
N VAL A 313 -72.60 107.35 53.62
CA VAL A 313 -72.78 108.22 54.79
C VAL A 313 -72.60 109.69 54.41
N GLN A 314 -71.57 110.04 53.64
CA GLN A 314 -71.33 111.41 53.17
C GLN A 314 -72.46 111.91 52.24
N GLU A 315 -73.01 111.04 51.39
CA GLU A 315 -74.14 111.40 50.54
C GLU A 315 -75.42 111.67 51.36
N ARG A 316 -75.64 110.91 52.45
CA ARG A 316 -76.74 111.13 53.39
C ARG A 316 -76.58 112.43 54.18
N THR A 317 -75.38 112.74 54.67
CA THR A 317 -75.14 114.02 55.37
C THR A 317 -75.29 115.20 54.42
N ASN A 318 -74.76 115.12 53.19
CA ASN A 318 -74.94 116.14 52.16
C ASN A 318 -76.44 116.38 51.87
N LYS A 319 -77.23 115.32 51.66
CA LYS A 319 -78.68 115.42 51.45
C LYS A 319 -79.42 116.01 52.65
N GLN A 320 -78.99 115.73 53.88
CA GLN A 320 -79.58 116.30 55.09
C GLN A 320 -79.22 117.78 55.29
N THR A 321 -78.03 118.22 54.84
CA THR A 321 -77.66 119.64 54.76
C THR A 321 -78.47 120.36 53.69
N GLN A 322 -78.64 119.77 52.50
CA GLN A 322 -79.45 120.32 51.41
C GLN A 322 -80.89 120.60 51.87
N LEU A 323 -81.53 119.63 52.53
CA LEU A 323 -82.88 119.77 53.08
C LEU A 323 -82.99 120.86 54.17
N ARG A 324 -81.91 121.17 54.90
CA ARG A 324 -81.86 122.31 55.82
C ARG A 324 -81.77 123.64 55.08
N GLU A 325 -80.96 123.73 54.04
CA GLU A 325 -80.90 124.96 53.22
C GLU A 325 -82.23 125.25 52.53
N ASP A 326 -82.87 124.23 51.96
CA ASP A 326 -84.14 124.40 51.24
C ASP A 326 -85.30 124.71 52.19
N ALA A 327 -85.30 124.18 53.42
CA ALA A 327 -86.24 124.60 54.47
C ALA A 327 -86.04 126.09 54.84
N LEU A 328 -84.80 126.53 55.05
CA LEU A 328 -84.50 127.95 55.34
C LEU A 328 -84.89 128.87 54.17
N ARG A 329 -84.64 128.46 52.92
CA ARG A 329 -85.10 129.18 51.71
C ARG A 329 -86.62 129.33 51.69
N ALA A 330 -87.37 128.29 52.06
CA ALA A 330 -88.83 128.33 52.14
C ALA A 330 -89.32 129.29 53.25
N GLU A 331 -88.71 129.27 54.43
CA GLU A 331 -89.03 130.21 55.52
C GLU A 331 -88.78 131.67 55.12
N PHE A 332 -87.63 131.98 54.49
CA PHE A 332 -87.35 133.32 53.97
C PHE A 332 -88.34 133.74 52.87
N SER A 333 -88.72 132.84 51.96
CA SER A 333 -89.72 133.13 50.93
C SER A 333 -91.12 133.38 51.51
N SER A 334 -91.50 132.66 52.57
CA SER A 334 -92.78 132.87 53.26
C SER A 334 -92.81 134.22 53.99
N SER A 335 -91.72 134.58 54.67
CA SER A 335 -91.58 135.86 55.37
C SER A 335 -91.62 137.06 54.41
N LEU A 336 -91.01 136.93 53.21
CA LEU A 336 -91.10 137.94 52.15
C LEU A 336 -92.54 138.14 51.66
N ALA A 337 -93.26 137.07 51.34
CA ALA A 337 -94.65 137.15 50.87
C ALA A 337 -95.58 137.77 51.93
N GLU A 338 -95.39 137.43 53.21
CA GLU A 338 -96.14 138.02 54.32
C GLU A 338 -95.90 139.53 54.46
N LYS A 339 -94.65 139.99 54.27
CA LYS A 339 -94.30 141.42 54.26
C LYS A 339 -94.85 142.15 53.03
N GLU A 340 -94.87 141.51 51.86
CA GLU A 340 -95.41 142.09 50.63
C GLU A 340 -96.94 142.29 50.71
N GLU A 341 -97.66 141.37 51.35
CA GLU A 341 -99.10 141.53 51.60
C GLU A 341 -99.40 142.56 52.72
N GLU A 342 -98.49 142.71 53.70
CA GLU A 342 -98.55 143.80 54.68
C GLU A 342 -98.36 145.18 54.03
N ILE A 343 -97.56 145.27 52.95
CA ILE A 343 -97.38 146.49 52.14
C ILE A 343 -98.65 146.79 51.33
N LYS A 344 -99.25 145.82 50.64
CA LYS A 344 -100.52 146.02 49.91
C LYS A 344 -101.65 146.49 50.84
N ASN A 345 -101.76 145.90 52.02
CA ASN A 345 -102.73 146.32 53.04
C ASN A 345 -102.52 147.75 53.57
N LYS A 346 -101.29 148.29 53.50
CA LYS A 346 -101.00 149.68 53.83
C LYS A 346 -101.31 150.62 52.66
N ALA A 347 -100.98 150.22 51.43
CA ALA A 347 -101.33 150.99 50.23
C ALA A 347 -102.85 151.20 50.09
N ALA A 348 -103.65 150.13 50.20
CA ALA A 348 -105.12 150.21 50.08
C ALA A 348 -105.77 151.12 51.16
N LYS A 349 -105.13 151.28 52.32
CA LYS A 349 -105.61 152.18 53.39
C LYS A 349 -105.27 153.65 53.12
N ILE A 350 -104.25 153.95 52.33
CA ILE A 350 -103.91 155.31 51.89
C ILE A 350 -104.91 155.74 50.82
N GLU A 351 -105.16 154.91 49.80
CA GLU A 351 -106.10 155.20 48.71
C GLU A 351 -107.54 155.44 49.24
N HIS A 352 -107.99 154.66 50.22
CA HIS A 352 -109.27 154.88 50.90
C HIS A 352 -109.30 156.18 51.75
N ALA A 353 -108.15 156.66 52.24
CA ALA A 353 -108.09 157.96 52.94
C ALA A 353 -108.20 159.14 51.96
N GLU A 354 -107.54 159.04 50.81
CA GLU A 354 -107.55 160.06 49.75
C GLU A 354 -108.94 160.21 49.10
N GLN A 355 -109.63 159.10 48.82
CA GLN A 355 -111.00 159.11 48.30
C GLN A 355 -112.04 159.70 49.30
N ARG A 356 -111.72 159.77 50.60
CA ARG A 356 -112.56 160.46 51.59
C ARG A 356 -112.34 161.98 51.62
N LEU A 357 -111.13 162.44 51.29
CA LEU A 357 -110.81 163.88 51.22
C LEU A 357 -111.45 164.58 50.03
N THR A 358 -111.61 163.89 48.89
CA THR A 358 -112.32 164.44 47.72
C THR A 358 -113.83 164.55 47.91
N THR A 359 -114.42 163.75 48.81
CA THR A 359 -115.88 163.70 49.01
C THR A 359 -116.41 164.77 49.98
N LEU A 360 -115.59 165.26 50.91
CA LEU A 360 -116.01 166.25 51.93
C LEU A 360 -115.88 167.72 51.51
N ASN A 361 -115.22 168.00 50.37
CA ASN A 361 -114.76 169.35 50.03
C ASN A 361 -115.73 170.16 49.12
N LEU A 362 -117.00 169.74 49.02
CA LEU A 362 -118.00 170.33 48.10
C LEU A 362 -119.28 170.86 48.76
N GLU A 363 -119.52 170.62 50.07
CA GLU A 363 -120.85 170.86 50.67
C GLU A 363 -120.95 171.94 51.78
N LEU A 364 -119.90 172.71 52.08
CA LEU A 364 -120.01 173.79 53.10
C LEU A 364 -119.38 175.13 52.68
N LYS A 365 -120.24 176.16 52.69
CA LYS A 365 -119.88 177.59 52.56
C LYS A 365 -119.85 178.26 53.93
N GLY A 366 -118.98 179.25 54.11
CA GLY A 366 -119.35 180.47 54.85
C GLY A 366 -118.44 180.90 56.01
N TYR A 367 -117.79 182.05 55.79
CA TYR A 367 -117.33 183.03 56.79
C TYR A 367 -116.16 182.69 57.75
N ASP A 368 -115.52 183.78 58.20
CA ASP A 368 -114.55 183.97 59.29
C ASP A 368 -113.30 183.05 59.29
N ALA A 369 -112.08 183.44 58.87
CA ALA A 369 -111.30 184.70 58.86
C ALA A 369 -110.56 185.05 60.17
N ILE A 370 -109.39 185.70 60.04
CA ILE A 370 -108.58 186.35 61.12
C ILE A 370 -107.91 185.32 62.08
N LYS A 371 -106.63 184.90 61.91
CA LYS A 371 -105.40 185.72 62.09
C LYS A 371 -104.06 184.97 61.85
N ASP A 372 -103.00 185.76 61.59
CA ASP A 372 -101.58 185.70 62.06
C ASP A 372 -100.77 184.37 62.14
N LEU A 373 -99.42 184.31 62.14
CA LEU A 373 -98.27 185.12 61.65
C LEU A 373 -96.98 184.37 62.14
N THR A 374 -95.79 184.56 61.54
CA THR A 374 -94.45 184.05 62.03
C THR A 374 -94.24 182.51 61.96
N VAL A 375 -93.12 181.86 61.59
CA VAL A 375 -91.65 182.16 61.45
C VAL A 375 -90.90 182.22 62.80
N PRO A 376 -89.62 181.79 62.98
CA PRO A 376 -88.73 180.83 62.28
C PRO A 376 -88.16 179.70 63.21
N TYR A 377 -87.23 178.83 62.76
CA TYR A 377 -85.83 178.72 63.28
C TYR A 377 -84.98 177.59 62.65
N GLU A 378 -83.65 177.72 62.73
CA GLU A 378 -82.66 176.64 62.53
C GLU A 378 -82.23 176.02 63.89
N LEU A 379 -81.39 174.96 63.82
CA LEU A 379 -80.39 174.55 64.81
C LEU A 379 -80.82 174.28 66.27
N LEU A 380 -80.72 173.01 66.68
CA LEU A 380 -80.12 172.46 67.92
C LEU A 380 -80.20 170.92 67.77
N SER A 381 -79.10 170.15 67.77
CA SER A 381 -78.36 169.62 68.95
C SER A 381 -79.18 168.65 69.81
N ALA A 382 -78.62 167.66 70.52
CA ALA A 382 -77.33 166.95 70.50
C ALA A 382 -77.39 165.86 71.60
N SER A 383 -76.43 164.93 71.59
CA SER A 383 -75.93 164.13 72.72
C SER A 383 -76.82 163.83 73.94
N LEU A 384 -77.28 162.57 74.01
CA LEU A 384 -77.16 161.71 75.20
C LEU A 384 -77.04 160.27 74.64
N GLU A 385 -75.95 159.51 74.75
CA GLU A 385 -74.71 159.60 75.55
C GLU A 385 -74.87 159.40 77.07
N ILE A 386 -75.37 158.21 77.43
CA ILE A 386 -74.90 157.43 78.58
C ILE A 386 -74.60 156.02 78.02
N ARG A 387 -73.37 155.53 77.80
CA ARG A 387 -72.03 155.77 78.38
C ARG A 387 -71.70 154.94 79.63
N GLY A 388 -71.81 153.61 79.48
CA GLY A 388 -71.14 152.57 80.30
C GLY A 388 -70.58 151.49 79.36
N TRP A 389 -69.29 151.53 79.01
CA TRP A 389 -68.18 150.81 79.66
C TRP A 389 -68.24 149.28 79.47
N GLY A 390 -67.32 148.70 78.66
CA GLY A 390 -67.11 147.23 78.69
C GLY A 390 -66.48 146.49 77.50
N MET A 391 -65.25 146.85 77.05
CA MET A 391 -64.28 145.93 76.39
C MET A 391 -64.64 145.24 75.03
N VAL A 392 -63.70 144.68 74.24
CA VAL A 392 -62.38 145.20 73.78
C VAL A 392 -61.92 144.44 72.50
N ALA A 393 -61.19 145.14 71.61
CA ALA A 393 -60.23 144.64 70.59
C ALA A 393 -60.62 143.65 69.45
N SER A 394 -60.23 144.06 68.21
CA SER A 394 -59.44 143.28 67.22
C SER A 394 -60.07 142.15 66.36
N LEU A 395 -59.53 141.79 65.17
CA LEU A 395 -58.85 142.50 64.04
C LEU A 395 -58.48 141.48 62.93
N LEU A 396 -58.32 141.94 61.68
CA LEU A 396 -57.42 141.40 60.61
C LEU A 396 -57.66 140.01 59.93
N TRP A 397 -56.95 139.84 58.81
CA TRP A 397 -56.64 138.64 57.97
C TRP A 397 -57.83 137.83 57.38
N MET A 398 -57.89 137.41 56.11
CA MET A 398 -56.96 137.31 54.94
C MET A 398 -55.96 136.12 54.92
N ALA A 399 -55.72 135.58 53.72
CA ALA A 399 -54.56 134.77 53.27
C ALA A 399 -54.40 133.31 53.79
N VAL A 400 -53.39 132.64 53.20
CA VAL A 400 -52.71 131.37 53.60
C VAL A 400 -53.42 130.04 53.27
N GLU A 401 -53.27 129.65 52.00
CA GLU A 401 -52.54 128.48 51.45
C GLU A 401 -51.82 127.48 52.42
N HIS A 402 -51.31 126.37 51.86
CA HIS A 402 -50.28 125.44 52.38
C HIS A 402 -50.63 124.45 53.52
N LEU A 403 -50.44 123.15 53.24
CA LEU A 403 -49.35 122.24 53.72
C LEU A 403 -49.64 120.81 53.18
N SER A 404 -48.69 119.88 52.95
CA SER A 404 -47.25 119.80 53.26
C SER A 404 -46.54 118.95 52.16
N TRP A 405 -45.42 119.41 51.56
CA TRP A 405 -44.04 118.90 51.74
C TRP A 405 -43.73 117.51 51.13
N GLY A 406 -42.55 117.23 50.54
CA GLY A 406 -41.31 118.02 50.31
C GLY A 406 -40.30 117.19 49.48
N VAL A 407 -39.00 117.51 49.35
CA VAL A 407 -38.21 118.66 49.83
C VAL A 407 -36.87 118.75 49.07
N MET A 408 -36.16 119.90 49.17
CA MET A 408 -34.95 120.32 48.39
C MET A 408 -35.22 120.64 46.91
N LEU A 409 -34.50 121.51 46.18
CA LEU A 409 -33.57 122.64 46.44
C LEU A 409 -33.68 123.56 45.17
N GLY A 410 -33.10 124.75 44.99
CA GLY A 410 -32.07 125.54 45.70
C GLY A 410 -30.86 125.75 44.77
N VAL A 411 -30.52 126.93 44.25
CA VAL A 411 -30.92 128.36 44.46
C VAL A 411 -30.87 129.04 43.05
N GLY A 412 -31.57 130.12 42.62
CA GLY A 412 -32.09 131.37 43.23
C GLY A 412 -31.14 132.55 42.92
N ALA A 413 -31.49 133.82 42.72
CA ALA A 413 -32.74 134.61 42.62
C ALA A 413 -32.38 135.90 41.78
N SER A 414 -33.16 136.59 40.94
CA SER A 414 -34.57 137.07 40.91
C SER A 414 -34.91 138.23 41.87
N PHE A 415 -35.15 139.46 41.34
CA PHE A 415 -36.22 140.35 41.84
C PHE A 415 -36.67 141.45 40.83
N GLN A 416 -37.74 142.19 41.14
CA GLN A 416 -38.54 143.04 40.24
C GLN A 416 -39.37 144.12 41.02
N ARG A 417 -40.10 145.00 40.29
CA ARG A 417 -41.19 145.94 40.70
C ARG A 417 -40.91 147.28 41.42
N GLU A 418 -41.22 148.34 40.68
CA GLU A 418 -42.28 149.36 40.91
C GLU A 418 -42.71 149.86 42.33
N ARG A 419 -42.62 151.20 42.47
CA ARG A 419 -43.70 152.20 42.82
C ARG A 419 -44.02 152.66 44.28
N PHE A 420 -44.15 154.00 44.35
CA PHE A 420 -45.08 154.87 45.11
C PHE A 420 -44.78 155.42 46.54
N LEU A 421 -44.36 156.70 46.53
CA LEU A 421 -44.91 157.88 47.27
C LEU A 421 -44.52 158.23 48.73
N THR A 422 -44.64 159.55 49.02
CA THR A 422 -44.48 160.30 50.30
C THR A 422 -43.05 160.41 50.88
N ALA A 423 -42.63 161.51 51.55
CA ALA A 423 -43.09 162.92 51.65
C ALA A 423 -41.98 163.82 52.26
N LEU A 424 -42.26 165.13 52.46
CA LEU A 424 -41.39 166.22 52.99
C LEU A 424 -40.32 166.72 51.98
N GLU A 425 -40.27 167.99 51.54
CA GLU A 425 -40.11 169.28 52.27
C GLU A 425 -38.72 169.48 52.89
N SER A 426 -38.04 170.64 52.85
CA SER A 426 -38.22 171.93 52.16
C SER A 426 -36.94 172.81 52.39
N ILE A 427 -36.92 174.07 51.92
CA ILE A 427 -35.97 175.17 52.26
C ILE A 427 -34.57 175.14 51.58
N LEU A 428 -33.91 176.26 51.20
CA LEU A 428 -34.37 177.59 50.70
C LEU A 428 -33.17 178.46 50.16
N TRP A 429 -33.33 179.14 49.01
CA TRP A 429 -32.72 180.47 48.66
C TRP A 429 -31.18 180.61 48.44
N VAL A 430 -30.61 181.60 47.68
CA VAL A 430 -31.16 182.59 46.71
C VAL A 430 -30.09 183.17 45.73
N LYS A 431 -30.54 183.79 44.62
CA LYS A 431 -29.90 184.76 43.66
C LYS A 431 -28.37 184.71 43.37
N GLY A 432 -28.05 184.41 42.11
CA GLY A 432 -27.68 185.44 41.11
C GLY A 432 -26.20 185.86 40.96
N GLY A 433 -25.70 185.85 39.72
CA GLY A 433 -24.37 186.37 39.36
C GLY A 433 -23.98 186.08 37.89
N THR A 434 -24.02 187.10 37.04
CA THR A 434 -23.72 187.12 35.59
C THR A 434 -22.46 186.38 35.11
N GLY A 435 -22.50 185.73 33.92
CA GLY A 435 -21.25 185.53 33.16
C GLY A 435 -21.24 184.77 31.81
N TRP A 436 -21.03 185.53 30.72
CA TRP A 436 -20.30 185.19 29.46
C TRP A 436 -20.80 184.07 28.50
N MET A 437 -20.42 184.20 27.22
CA MET A 437 -20.83 183.36 26.07
C MET A 437 -19.76 182.32 25.68
N SER A 438 -20.15 181.10 25.27
CA SER A 438 -19.45 180.27 24.23
C SER A 438 -20.06 178.87 23.92
N GLY A 439 -21.11 178.41 24.60
CA GLY A 439 -21.40 176.95 24.71
C GLY A 439 -22.31 176.25 23.68
N VAL A 440 -22.99 176.95 22.76
CA VAL A 440 -24.21 176.41 22.10
C VAL A 440 -23.93 175.59 20.82
N LEU A 441 -22.72 175.63 20.26
CA LEU A 441 -22.40 174.95 18.98
C LEU A 441 -21.98 173.47 19.10
N THR A 442 -21.88 172.91 20.31
CA THR A 442 -21.27 171.58 20.52
C THR A 442 -22.28 170.46 20.83
N THR A 443 -23.44 170.78 21.39
CA THR A 443 -24.40 169.77 21.89
C THR A 443 -25.27 169.13 20.81
N CYS A 444 -25.61 169.88 19.75
CA CYS A 444 -26.49 169.38 18.68
C CYS A 444 -25.83 168.26 17.84
N SER A 445 -24.53 168.40 17.53
CA SER A 445 -23.77 167.43 16.73
C SER A 445 -23.60 166.07 17.40
N PHE A 446 -23.63 166.02 18.74
CA PHE A 446 -23.38 164.78 19.50
C PHE A 446 -24.57 163.81 19.47
N LEU A 447 -25.81 164.34 19.48
CA LEU A 447 -27.03 163.54 19.39
C LEU A 447 -27.14 162.80 18.05
N TRP A 448 -26.89 163.50 16.94
CA TRP A 448 -26.95 162.92 15.60
C TRP A 448 -25.90 161.81 15.39
N ALA A 449 -24.71 161.97 15.96
CA ALA A 449 -23.66 160.93 15.95
C ALA A 449 -24.04 159.68 16.77
N ALA A 450 -24.79 159.84 17.87
CA ALA A 450 -25.30 158.72 18.66
C ALA A 450 -26.43 157.96 17.92
N GLU A 451 -27.37 158.69 17.33
CA GLU A 451 -28.48 158.11 16.54
C GLU A 451 -27.97 157.31 15.33
N SER A 452 -26.93 157.82 14.65
CA SER A 452 -26.27 157.13 13.54
C SER A 452 -25.64 155.79 13.96
N LYS A 453 -25.01 155.74 15.14
CA LYS A 453 -24.45 154.48 15.70
C LYS A 453 -25.53 153.48 16.11
N ILE A 454 -26.65 153.94 16.69
CA ILE A 454 -27.77 153.03 17.00
C ILE A 454 -28.29 152.38 15.71
N LYS A 455 -28.40 153.15 14.62
CA LYS A 455 -28.79 152.63 13.31
C LYS A 455 -27.78 151.65 12.69
N SER A 456 -26.47 151.83 12.91
CA SER A 456 -25.49 150.81 12.49
C SER A 456 -25.60 149.53 13.33
N TYR A 457 -25.79 149.66 14.65
CA TYR A 457 -25.99 148.50 15.52
C TYR A 457 -27.29 147.76 15.24
N ASP A 458 -28.39 148.42 14.88
CA ASP A 458 -29.63 147.74 14.45
C ASP A 458 -29.45 146.97 13.13
N LEU A 459 -28.65 147.50 12.20
CA LEU A 459 -28.28 146.80 10.97
C LEU A 459 -27.36 145.60 11.24
N GLU A 460 -26.37 145.75 12.14
CA GLU A 460 -25.51 144.66 12.59
C GLU A 460 -26.30 143.57 13.34
N ILE A 461 -27.21 143.95 14.26
CA ILE A 461 -28.11 143.03 14.97
C ILE A 461 -29.05 142.33 13.99
N SER A 462 -29.53 143.00 12.93
CA SER A 462 -30.35 142.39 11.89
C SER A 462 -29.56 141.40 11.03
N SER A 463 -28.32 141.75 10.69
CA SER A 463 -27.37 140.84 10.00
C SER A 463 -27.05 139.61 10.85
N LEU A 464 -26.74 139.80 12.13
CA LEU A 464 -26.47 138.71 13.08
C LEU A 464 -27.71 137.84 13.31
N LYS A 465 -28.92 138.41 13.40
CA LYS A 465 -30.18 137.64 13.45
C LYS A 465 -30.39 136.80 12.19
N LEU A 466 -30.06 137.33 11.01
CA LEU A 466 -30.14 136.59 9.75
C LEU A 466 -29.11 135.45 9.72
N GLN A 467 -27.86 135.69 10.14
CA GLN A 467 -26.83 134.66 10.26
C GLN A 467 -27.19 133.59 11.28
N ILE A 468 -27.77 133.95 12.44
CA ILE A 468 -28.26 133.00 13.44
C ILE A 468 -29.39 132.13 12.85
N LYS A 469 -30.29 132.71 12.05
CA LYS A 469 -31.35 131.95 11.36
C LYS A 469 -30.77 131.02 10.30
N GLU A 470 -29.83 131.50 9.48
CA GLU A 470 -29.17 130.71 8.44
C GLU A 470 -28.33 129.56 9.03
N LEU A 471 -27.66 129.79 10.17
CA LEU A 471 -26.95 128.76 10.93
C LEU A 471 -27.92 127.78 11.61
N GLY A 472 -29.07 128.25 12.09
CA GLY A 472 -30.15 127.41 12.60
C GLY A 472 -30.72 126.46 11.54
N GLU A 473 -31.06 126.99 10.36
CA GLU A 473 -31.54 126.19 9.22
C GLU A 473 -30.49 125.19 8.73
N LYS A 474 -29.20 125.57 8.72
CA LYS A 474 -28.09 124.63 8.43
C LYS A 474 -27.92 123.57 9.53
N LEU A 475 -28.10 123.91 10.80
CA LEU A 475 -28.06 122.96 11.91
C LEU A 475 -29.24 121.98 11.87
N GLU A 476 -30.44 122.46 11.57
CA GLU A 476 -31.62 121.61 11.38
C GLU A 476 -31.47 120.69 10.15
N GLY A 477 -30.98 121.21 9.03
CA GLY A 477 -30.71 120.43 7.81
C GLY A 477 -29.62 119.37 8.01
N THR A 478 -28.53 119.68 8.72
CA THR A 478 -27.48 118.72 9.06
C THR A 478 -27.93 117.70 10.11
N ASN A 479 -28.72 118.10 11.12
CA ASN A 479 -29.34 117.19 12.10
C ASN A 479 -30.33 116.22 11.42
N ALA A 480 -31.20 116.71 10.53
CA ALA A 480 -32.10 115.88 9.74
C ALA A 480 -31.33 114.88 8.87
N SER A 481 -30.22 115.33 8.24
CA SER A 481 -29.33 114.48 7.44
C SER A 481 -28.65 113.40 8.30
N ALA A 482 -28.13 113.77 9.47
CA ALA A 482 -27.54 112.83 10.42
C ALA A 482 -28.56 111.78 10.89
N GLN A 483 -29.80 112.18 11.16
CA GLN A 483 -30.88 111.25 11.54
C GLN A 483 -31.31 110.33 10.38
N SER A 484 -31.20 110.75 9.11
CA SER A 484 -31.40 109.83 7.98
C SER A 484 -30.25 108.81 7.87
N PHE A 485 -28.99 109.25 7.98
CA PHE A 485 -27.85 108.33 7.98
C PHE A 485 -27.86 107.38 9.18
N GLU A 486 -28.35 107.82 10.34
CA GLU A 486 -28.52 106.94 11.51
C GLU A 486 -29.60 105.87 11.26
N ARG A 487 -30.73 106.25 10.63
CA ARG A 487 -31.78 105.30 10.21
C ARG A 487 -31.26 104.30 9.17
N GLU A 488 -30.51 104.78 8.18
CA GLU A 488 -29.87 103.95 7.15
C GLU A 488 -28.85 102.97 7.74
N ALA A 489 -27.99 103.43 8.66
CA ALA A 489 -27.03 102.59 9.37
C ALA A 489 -27.70 101.49 10.22
N ARG A 490 -28.84 101.81 10.88
CA ARG A 490 -29.64 100.79 11.61
C ARG A 490 -30.22 99.74 10.67
N ILE A 491 -30.64 100.11 9.46
CA ILE A 491 -31.15 99.16 8.45
C ILE A 491 -30.01 98.27 7.95
N LEU A 492 -28.87 98.86 7.58
CA LEU A 492 -27.70 98.12 7.10
C LEU A 492 -27.15 97.14 8.14
N GLU A 493 -27.16 97.49 9.44
CA GLU A 493 -26.75 96.58 10.51
C GLU A 493 -27.77 95.44 10.70
N GLN A 494 -29.08 95.68 10.52
CA GLN A 494 -30.09 94.61 10.51
C GLN A 494 -29.96 93.68 9.30
N GLU A 495 -29.69 94.22 8.10
CA GLU A 495 -29.44 93.43 6.89
C GLU A 495 -28.17 92.58 7.04
N LYS A 496 -27.09 93.15 7.56
CA LYS A 496 -25.85 92.44 7.92
C LYS A 496 -26.12 91.30 8.90
N LEU A 497 -26.85 91.53 9.99
CA LEU A 497 -27.19 90.48 10.96
C LEU A 497 -28.05 89.37 10.33
N HIS A 498 -29.02 89.72 9.46
CA HIS A 498 -29.80 88.73 8.72
C HIS A 498 -28.91 87.91 7.76
N LEU A 499 -28.00 88.56 7.04
CA LEU A 499 -27.05 87.88 6.13
C LEU A 499 -26.09 86.97 6.90
N GLU A 500 -25.51 87.44 8.02
CA GLU A 500 -24.68 86.61 8.89
C GLU A 500 -25.46 85.38 9.41
N GLN A 501 -26.69 85.56 9.90
CA GLN A 501 -27.51 84.45 10.37
C GLN A 501 -27.85 83.46 9.24
N LYS A 502 -28.13 83.96 8.03
CA LYS A 502 -28.36 83.14 6.85
C LYS A 502 -27.11 82.34 6.49
N TYR A 503 -25.94 82.99 6.35
CA TYR A 503 -24.69 82.29 6.03
C TYR A 503 -24.33 81.25 7.10
N ARG A 504 -24.49 81.54 8.40
CA ARG A 504 -24.31 80.55 9.47
C ARG A 504 -25.24 79.33 9.29
N SER A 505 -26.50 79.55 8.93
CA SER A 505 -27.44 78.45 8.68
C SER A 505 -27.07 77.60 7.44
N GLU A 506 -26.56 78.21 6.38
CA GLU A 506 -26.09 77.49 5.18
C GLU A 506 -24.76 76.76 5.44
N PHE A 507 -23.85 77.32 6.25
CA PHE A 507 -22.63 76.63 6.68
C PHE A 507 -22.95 75.37 7.50
N ASN A 508 -23.84 75.47 8.50
CA ASN A 508 -24.29 74.31 9.28
C ASN A 508 -24.94 73.24 8.39
N ARG A 509 -25.75 73.67 7.40
CA ARG A 509 -26.39 72.78 6.42
C ARG A 509 -25.36 72.12 5.49
N PHE A 510 -24.30 72.82 5.10
CA PHE A 510 -23.22 72.27 4.29
C PHE A 510 -22.39 71.24 5.08
N GLU A 511 -22.09 71.51 6.35
CA GLU A 511 -21.41 70.57 7.24
C GLU A 511 -22.25 69.29 7.47
N GLU A 512 -23.56 69.43 7.70
CA GLU A 512 -24.47 68.29 7.81
C GLU A 512 -24.50 67.45 6.53
N VAL A 513 -24.61 68.08 5.35
CA VAL A 513 -24.55 67.40 4.05
C VAL A 513 -23.18 66.72 3.85
N GLN A 514 -22.09 67.36 4.26
CA GLN A 514 -20.75 66.79 4.16
C GLN A 514 -20.60 65.52 5.02
N GLU A 515 -21.09 65.51 6.26
CA GLU A 515 -21.01 64.30 7.11
C GLU A 515 -21.99 63.21 6.68
N ARG A 516 -23.15 63.57 6.12
CA ARG A 516 -24.03 62.61 5.43
C ARG A 516 -23.32 61.97 4.24
N CYS A 517 -22.58 62.73 3.42
CA CYS A 517 -21.76 62.19 2.33
C CYS A 517 -20.61 61.30 2.85
N ARG A 518 -19.86 61.71 3.88
CA ARG A 518 -18.84 60.85 4.51
C ARG A 518 -19.43 59.55 5.05
N THR A 519 -20.66 59.59 5.59
CA THR A 519 -21.36 58.41 6.08
C THR A 519 -21.76 57.48 4.94
N ALA A 520 -22.36 58.02 3.88
CA ALA A 520 -22.69 57.26 2.66
C ALA A 520 -21.44 56.65 1.99
N GLU A 521 -20.30 57.35 1.96
CA GLU A 521 -19.03 56.79 1.50
C GLU A 521 -18.53 55.64 2.38
N ARG A 522 -18.58 55.80 3.71
CA ARG A 522 -18.22 54.76 4.68
C ARG A 522 -19.13 53.55 4.59
N GLU A 523 -20.37 53.71 4.13
CA GLU A 523 -21.33 52.62 3.92
C GLU A 523 -21.15 51.96 2.55
N ALA A 524 -20.94 52.73 1.48
CA ALA A 524 -20.62 52.22 0.16
C ALA A 524 -19.31 51.39 0.14
N LYS A 525 -18.26 51.84 0.85
CA LYS A 525 -17.00 51.09 1.00
C LYS A 525 -17.24 49.74 1.67
N ARG A 526 -17.93 49.71 2.82
CA ARG A 526 -18.31 48.47 3.52
C ARG A 526 -19.20 47.55 2.68
N ALA A 527 -20.10 48.10 1.86
CA ALA A 527 -20.94 47.31 0.96
C ALA A 527 -20.14 46.66 -0.19
N VAL A 528 -19.12 47.36 -0.73
CA VAL A 528 -18.19 46.81 -1.72
C VAL A 528 -17.29 45.74 -1.10
N GLU A 529 -16.71 46.02 0.07
CA GLU A 529 -15.88 45.07 0.83
C GLU A 529 -16.63 43.75 1.12
N LEU A 530 -17.89 43.83 1.56
CA LEU A 530 -18.76 42.67 1.77
C LEU A 530 -19.10 41.94 0.46
N ALA A 531 -19.31 42.67 -0.64
CA ALA A 531 -19.57 42.06 -1.95
C ALA A 531 -18.34 41.34 -2.51
N ASP A 532 -17.14 41.88 -2.32
CA ASP A 532 -15.89 41.24 -2.75
C ASP A 532 -15.50 40.05 -1.86
N GLN A 533 -15.74 40.14 -0.54
CA GLN A 533 -15.63 38.99 0.35
C GLN A 533 -16.57 37.85 -0.08
N ALA A 534 -17.86 38.15 -0.34
CA ALA A 534 -18.82 37.15 -0.81
C ALA A 534 -18.45 36.55 -2.19
N ARG A 535 -17.84 37.33 -3.10
CA ARG A 535 -17.30 36.83 -4.37
C ARG A 535 -16.10 35.90 -4.15
N ALA A 536 -15.19 36.23 -3.24
CA ALA A 536 -14.03 35.40 -2.90
C ALA A 536 -14.46 34.07 -2.26
N GLU A 537 -15.41 34.12 -1.32
CA GLU A 537 -16.01 32.93 -0.70
C GLU A 537 -16.70 32.04 -1.74
N ALA A 538 -17.54 32.60 -2.61
CA ALA A 538 -18.18 31.85 -3.69
C ALA A 538 -17.16 31.21 -4.66
N ALA A 539 -16.07 31.91 -4.99
CA ALA A 539 -14.99 31.38 -5.83
C ALA A 539 -14.24 30.23 -5.15
N SER A 540 -13.97 30.33 -3.83
CA SER A 540 -13.34 29.27 -3.05
C SER A 540 -14.23 28.02 -2.96
N ALA A 541 -15.52 28.18 -2.63
CA ALA A 541 -16.49 27.08 -2.57
C ALA A 541 -16.67 26.38 -3.93
N GLN A 542 -16.66 27.13 -5.04
CA GLN A 542 -16.72 26.52 -6.37
C GLN A 542 -15.42 25.79 -6.76
N LYS A 543 -14.25 26.26 -6.29
CA LYS A 543 -12.98 25.55 -6.44
C LYS A 543 -12.96 24.24 -5.64
N GLU A 544 -13.43 24.28 -4.39
CA GLU A 544 -13.53 23.09 -3.52
C GLU A 544 -14.52 22.07 -4.10
N LYS A 545 -15.68 22.50 -4.59
CA LYS A 545 -16.64 21.66 -5.31
C LYS A 545 -16.01 20.96 -6.51
N ASN A 546 -15.22 21.68 -7.33
CA ASN A 546 -14.52 21.12 -8.48
C ASN A 546 -13.48 20.07 -8.05
N GLU A 547 -12.73 20.32 -6.97
CA GLU A 547 -11.71 19.39 -6.46
C GLU A 547 -12.33 18.15 -5.81
N ILE A 548 -13.43 18.29 -5.08
CA ILE A 548 -14.24 17.17 -4.57
C ILE A 548 -14.75 16.31 -5.73
N GLN A 549 -15.26 16.93 -6.80
CA GLN A 549 -15.69 16.21 -8.00
C GLN A 549 -14.52 15.47 -8.66
N ARG A 550 -13.36 16.13 -8.83
CA ARG A 550 -12.13 15.52 -9.38
C ARG A 550 -11.69 14.31 -8.55
N LEU A 551 -11.63 14.44 -7.23
CA LEU A 551 -11.28 13.36 -6.31
C LEU A 551 -12.29 12.21 -6.32
N SER A 552 -13.59 12.51 -6.50
CA SER A 552 -14.62 11.47 -6.62
C SER A 552 -14.46 10.64 -7.91
N MET A 553 -14.16 11.29 -9.04
CA MET A 553 -13.86 10.61 -10.31
C MET A 553 -12.55 9.81 -10.23
N GLU A 554 -11.53 10.35 -9.57
CA GLU A 554 -10.26 9.65 -9.37
C GLU A 554 -10.45 8.38 -8.52
N ARG A 555 -11.24 8.46 -7.44
CA ARG A 555 -11.61 7.31 -6.60
C ARG A 555 -12.43 6.27 -7.37
N LEU A 556 -13.42 6.69 -8.15
CA LEU A 556 -14.21 5.78 -8.99
C LEU A 556 -13.31 5.03 -9.98
N ALA A 557 -12.43 5.74 -10.68
CA ALA A 557 -11.46 5.13 -11.59
C ALA A 557 -10.42 4.25 -10.87
N GLN A 558 -10.18 4.42 -9.55
CA GLN A 558 -9.38 3.49 -8.74
C GLN A 558 -10.17 2.23 -8.37
N ILE A 559 -11.45 2.38 -8.03
CA ILE A 559 -12.39 1.27 -7.72
C ILE A 559 -12.56 0.37 -8.95
N GLU A 560 -12.89 0.92 -10.12
CA GLU A 560 -13.02 0.16 -11.37
C GLU A 560 -11.76 -0.65 -11.74
N ARG A 561 -10.57 -0.15 -11.38
CA ARG A 561 -9.29 -0.85 -11.58
C ARG A 561 -9.10 -1.98 -10.58
N ALA A 562 -9.53 -1.80 -9.33
CA ALA A 562 -9.52 -2.85 -8.32
C ALA A 562 -10.54 -3.95 -8.65
N GLU A 563 -11.76 -3.60 -9.07
CA GLU A 563 -12.81 -4.53 -9.49
C GLU A 563 -12.34 -5.40 -10.66
N ARG A 564 -11.82 -4.81 -11.74
CA ARG A 564 -11.24 -5.58 -12.87
C ARG A 564 -10.05 -6.45 -12.47
N HIS A 565 -9.30 -6.11 -11.42
CA HIS A 565 -8.26 -6.98 -10.89
C HIS A 565 -8.84 -8.13 -10.06
N ILE A 566 -9.88 -7.88 -9.25
CA ILE A 566 -10.62 -8.91 -8.51
C ILE A 566 -11.24 -9.91 -9.47
N GLU A 567 -11.98 -9.49 -10.51
CA GLU A 567 -12.55 -10.42 -11.48
C GLU A 567 -11.47 -11.27 -12.19
N SER A 568 -10.26 -10.72 -12.41
CA SER A 568 -9.15 -11.44 -13.02
C SER A 568 -8.61 -12.53 -12.08
N LEU A 569 -8.49 -12.23 -10.79
CA LEU A 569 -8.14 -13.19 -9.75
C LEU A 569 -9.25 -14.24 -9.53
N GLU A 570 -10.52 -13.88 -9.67
CA GLU A 570 -11.64 -14.82 -9.60
C GLU A 570 -11.67 -15.80 -10.78
N ARG A 571 -11.38 -15.34 -12.00
CA ARG A 571 -11.19 -16.22 -13.16
C ARG A 571 -10.05 -17.20 -12.90
N GLN A 572 -8.86 -16.71 -12.50
CA GLN A 572 -7.71 -17.56 -12.16
C GLN A 572 -8.02 -18.57 -11.03
N LYS A 573 -8.75 -18.14 -9.99
CA LYS A 573 -9.20 -19.02 -8.89
C LYS A 573 -10.11 -20.14 -9.41
N ASN A 574 -11.04 -19.83 -10.33
CA ASN A 574 -11.95 -20.81 -10.92
C ASN A 574 -11.20 -21.77 -11.84
N ASP A 575 -10.25 -21.28 -12.65
CA ASP A 575 -9.40 -22.13 -13.50
C ASP A 575 -8.56 -23.11 -12.66
N LEU A 576 -7.96 -22.64 -11.56
CA LEU A 576 -7.22 -23.48 -10.61
C LEU A 576 -8.14 -24.47 -9.87
N ALA A 577 -9.39 -24.11 -9.55
CA ALA A 577 -10.37 -25.03 -8.99
C ALA A 577 -10.75 -26.14 -9.99
N ASN A 578 -10.98 -25.78 -11.26
CA ASN A 578 -11.27 -26.72 -12.35
C ASN A 578 -10.10 -27.65 -12.66
N GLU A 579 -8.86 -27.20 -12.45
CA GLU A 579 -7.64 -28.00 -12.56
C GLU A 579 -7.50 -28.97 -11.36
N ALA A 580 -7.72 -28.49 -10.13
CA ALA A 580 -7.72 -29.32 -8.91
C ALA A 580 -8.83 -30.39 -8.91
N GLU A 581 -10.01 -30.08 -9.46
CA GLU A 581 -11.10 -31.03 -9.66
C GLU A 581 -10.71 -32.16 -10.63
N ARG A 582 -10.02 -31.81 -11.74
CA ARG A 582 -9.51 -32.78 -12.72
C ARG A 582 -8.42 -33.67 -12.13
N TYR A 583 -7.50 -33.14 -11.30
CA TYR A 583 -6.54 -33.99 -10.58
C TYR A 583 -7.22 -34.93 -9.59
N ARG A 584 -8.24 -34.46 -8.85
CA ARG A 584 -8.98 -35.32 -7.90
C ARG A 584 -9.73 -36.45 -8.61
N ALA A 585 -10.32 -36.19 -9.78
CA ALA A 585 -10.93 -37.23 -10.59
C ALA A 585 -9.91 -38.27 -11.07
N ALA A 586 -8.75 -37.82 -11.60
CA ALA A 586 -7.67 -38.71 -12.03
C ALA A 586 -7.05 -39.51 -10.87
N GLU A 587 -6.98 -38.93 -9.67
CA GLU A 587 -6.57 -39.61 -8.43
C GLU A 587 -7.57 -40.71 -8.05
N MET A 588 -8.87 -40.43 -8.08
CA MET A 588 -9.92 -41.43 -7.80
C MET A 588 -9.90 -42.59 -8.81
N ASP A 589 -9.74 -42.31 -10.10
CA ASP A 589 -9.58 -43.34 -11.14
C ASP A 589 -8.31 -44.18 -10.93
N ALA A 590 -7.20 -43.55 -10.53
CA ALA A 590 -5.95 -44.24 -10.23
C ALA A 590 -6.08 -45.14 -8.99
N VAL A 591 -6.70 -44.66 -7.90
CA VAL A 591 -6.94 -45.43 -6.68
C VAL A 591 -7.88 -46.61 -6.95
N ALA A 592 -8.96 -46.41 -7.72
CA ALA A 592 -9.85 -47.51 -8.12
C ALA A 592 -9.09 -48.58 -8.94
N LYS A 593 -8.19 -48.15 -9.84
CA LYS A 593 -7.35 -49.05 -10.63
C LYS A 593 -6.29 -49.78 -9.79
N VAL A 594 -5.71 -49.13 -8.78
CA VAL A 594 -4.80 -49.77 -7.81
C VAL A 594 -5.55 -50.85 -7.03
N SER A 595 -6.72 -50.54 -6.47
CA SER A 595 -7.53 -51.49 -5.71
C SER A 595 -7.93 -52.73 -6.54
N MET A 596 -8.29 -52.56 -7.82
CA MET A 596 -8.53 -53.69 -8.74
C MET A 596 -7.28 -54.55 -9.00
N LEU A 597 -6.07 -53.96 -8.99
CA LEU A 597 -4.82 -54.69 -9.15
C LEU A 597 -4.41 -55.40 -7.85
N GLU A 598 -4.59 -54.77 -6.70
CA GLU A 598 -4.34 -55.35 -5.37
C GLU A 598 -5.22 -56.59 -5.14
N ALA A 599 -6.52 -56.51 -5.39
CA ALA A 599 -7.44 -57.65 -5.27
C ALA A 599 -7.04 -58.82 -6.20
N ARG A 600 -6.50 -58.51 -7.39
CA ARG A 600 -5.99 -59.51 -8.34
C ARG A 600 -4.63 -60.09 -7.93
N VAL A 601 -3.80 -59.34 -7.22
CA VAL A 601 -2.57 -59.89 -6.61
C VAL A 601 -2.95 -60.84 -5.47
N GLU A 602 -3.88 -60.44 -4.60
CA GLU A 602 -4.37 -61.25 -3.48
C GLU A 602 -5.01 -62.58 -3.97
N GLU A 603 -5.73 -62.56 -5.09
CA GLU A 603 -6.22 -63.76 -5.78
C GLU A 603 -5.06 -64.71 -6.18
N ARG A 604 -3.99 -64.16 -6.77
CA ARG A 604 -2.82 -64.94 -7.21
C ARG A 604 -1.94 -65.44 -6.08
N GLU A 605 -1.85 -64.70 -4.97
CA GLU A 605 -1.18 -65.18 -3.76
C GLU A 605 -1.94 -66.40 -3.18
N LYS A 606 -3.27 -66.37 -3.17
CA LYS A 606 -4.12 -67.52 -2.76
C LYS A 606 -4.01 -68.71 -3.72
N GLU A 607 -3.97 -68.47 -5.03
CA GLU A 607 -3.67 -69.54 -6.02
C GLU A 607 -2.32 -70.20 -5.73
N ILE A 608 -1.26 -69.40 -5.53
CA ILE A 608 0.10 -69.88 -5.26
C ILE A 608 0.18 -70.64 -3.93
N GLU A 609 -0.44 -70.13 -2.86
CA GLU A 609 -0.48 -70.82 -1.56
C GLU A 609 -1.19 -72.18 -1.66
N SER A 610 -2.29 -72.26 -2.40
CA SER A 610 -3.01 -73.52 -2.67
C SER A 610 -2.16 -74.53 -3.44
N LEU A 611 -1.42 -74.08 -4.47
CA LEU A 611 -0.49 -74.90 -5.23
C LEU A 611 0.71 -75.37 -4.38
N LEU A 612 1.26 -74.50 -3.53
CA LEU A 612 2.34 -74.87 -2.61
C LEU A 612 1.88 -75.86 -1.54
N LYS A 613 0.68 -75.68 -0.99
CA LYS A 613 0.08 -76.60 -0.01
C LYS A 613 -0.13 -77.98 -0.62
N SER A 614 -0.79 -78.06 -1.77
CA SER A 614 -1.04 -79.34 -2.47
C SER A 614 0.25 -80.02 -2.95
N ASN A 615 1.27 -79.27 -3.39
CA ASN A 615 2.57 -79.84 -3.71
C ASN A 615 3.31 -80.38 -2.46
N ASN A 616 3.26 -79.67 -1.34
CA ASN A 616 3.83 -80.15 -0.08
C ASN A 616 3.10 -81.40 0.44
N GLU A 617 1.78 -81.48 0.26
CA GLU A 617 0.97 -82.66 0.59
C GLU A 617 1.32 -83.86 -0.31
N GLN A 618 1.46 -83.66 -1.63
CA GLN A 618 1.99 -84.68 -2.55
C GLN A 618 3.39 -85.16 -2.15
N ARG A 619 4.28 -84.25 -1.74
CA ARG A 619 5.64 -84.59 -1.29
C ARG A 619 5.63 -85.34 0.04
N ALA A 620 4.78 -84.95 0.99
CA ALA A 620 4.58 -85.67 2.25
C ALA A 620 4.08 -87.11 2.01
N ASN A 621 3.05 -87.27 1.17
CA ASN A 621 2.54 -88.59 0.76
C ASN A 621 3.62 -89.43 0.07
N THR A 622 4.46 -88.82 -0.77
CA THR A 622 5.58 -89.51 -1.44
C THR A 622 6.65 -89.96 -0.43
N VAL A 623 6.99 -89.11 0.55
CA VAL A 623 7.91 -89.47 1.65
C VAL A 623 7.34 -90.61 2.48
N GLN A 624 6.05 -90.56 2.86
CA GLN A 624 5.40 -91.63 3.62
C GLN A 624 5.41 -92.98 2.87
N VAL A 625 5.20 -92.96 1.55
CA VAL A 625 5.33 -94.17 0.71
C VAL A 625 6.78 -94.68 0.73
N LEU A 626 7.78 -93.81 0.56
CA LEU A 626 9.19 -94.20 0.61
C LEU A 626 9.62 -94.72 1.98
N GLU A 627 9.11 -94.16 3.08
CA GLU A 627 9.31 -94.65 4.44
C GLU A 627 8.70 -96.05 4.62
N SER A 628 7.47 -96.27 4.14
CA SER A 628 6.84 -97.60 4.19
C SER A 628 7.61 -98.65 3.39
N LEU A 629 8.11 -98.29 2.20
CA LEU A 629 8.95 -99.17 1.38
C LEU A 629 10.28 -99.47 2.07
N LEU A 630 10.94 -98.46 2.64
CA LEU A 630 12.17 -98.63 3.41
C LEU A 630 11.98 -99.55 4.62
N GLU A 631 10.83 -99.49 5.30
CA GLU A 631 10.53 -100.38 6.42
C GLU A 631 10.24 -101.81 5.95
N THR A 632 9.56 -102.01 4.81
CA THR A 632 9.44 -103.35 4.21
C THR A 632 10.78 -103.92 3.75
N GLU A 633 11.71 -103.07 3.29
CA GLU A 633 13.06 -103.46 2.89
C GLU A 633 13.90 -103.88 4.12
N ARG A 634 13.85 -103.10 5.21
CA ARG A 634 14.44 -103.46 6.51
C ARG A 634 13.88 -104.78 7.05
N ALA A 635 12.57 -104.99 6.97
CA ALA A 635 11.94 -106.24 7.39
C ALA A 635 12.42 -107.43 6.54
N ALA A 636 12.51 -107.26 5.21
CA ALA A 636 13.03 -108.27 4.30
C ALA A 636 14.52 -108.56 4.54
N ARG A 637 15.34 -107.54 4.87
CA ARG A 637 16.75 -107.73 5.29
C ARG A 637 16.86 -108.45 6.62
N ALA A 638 16.04 -108.11 7.61
CA ALA A 638 16.00 -108.81 8.89
C ALA A 638 15.63 -110.28 8.69
N GLU A 639 14.64 -110.58 7.84
CA GLU A 639 14.29 -111.97 7.52
C GLU A 639 15.42 -112.69 6.76
N ALA A 640 16.05 -112.04 5.78
CA ALA A 640 17.18 -112.60 5.05
C ALA A 640 18.39 -112.87 5.97
N ASN A 641 18.66 -111.98 6.93
CA ASN A 641 19.70 -112.17 7.94
C ASN A 641 19.35 -113.31 8.89
N ASN A 642 18.10 -113.38 9.40
CA ASN A 642 17.63 -114.50 10.23
C ASN A 642 17.74 -115.86 9.50
N ARG A 643 17.45 -115.89 8.18
CA ARG A 643 17.65 -117.08 7.33
C ARG A 643 19.15 -117.41 7.18
N ALA A 644 20.02 -116.42 7.01
CA ALA A 644 21.47 -116.61 6.92
C ALA A 644 22.07 -117.10 8.25
N GLU A 645 21.63 -116.56 9.39
CA GLU A 645 22.00 -117.02 10.73
C GLU A 645 21.50 -118.44 10.99
N ALA A 646 20.26 -118.78 10.61
CA ALA A 646 19.75 -120.15 10.70
C ALA A 646 20.56 -121.14 9.86
N LEU A 647 20.98 -120.75 8.65
CA LEU A 647 21.90 -121.54 7.81
C LEU A 647 23.31 -121.61 8.41
N SER A 648 23.79 -120.54 9.05
CA SER A 648 25.09 -120.53 9.76
C SER A 648 25.09 -121.48 10.95
N VAL A 649 24.02 -121.49 11.77
CA VAL A 649 23.82 -122.45 12.87
C VAL A 649 23.70 -123.88 12.34
N GLN A 650 23.02 -124.11 11.20
CA GLN A 650 23.00 -125.43 10.56
C GLN A 650 24.39 -125.85 10.08
N LEU A 651 25.16 -124.95 9.45
CA LEU A 651 26.53 -125.20 9.01
C LEU A 651 27.46 -125.49 10.19
N GLN A 652 27.37 -124.74 11.28
CA GLN A 652 28.12 -124.98 12.53
C GLN A 652 27.71 -126.32 13.17
N ALA A 653 26.43 -126.70 13.10
CA ALA A 653 25.97 -128.01 13.57
C ALA A 653 26.39 -129.17 12.64
N THR A 654 26.55 -128.96 11.33
CA THR A 654 27.17 -129.95 10.43
C THR A 654 28.68 -130.01 10.58
N GLN A 655 29.35 -128.89 10.85
CA GLN A 655 30.77 -128.84 11.17
C GLN A 655 31.03 -129.57 12.49
N GLY A 656 30.28 -129.31 13.56
CA GLY A 656 30.41 -130.06 14.82
C GLY A 656 30.13 -131.56 14.68
N LYS A 657 29.28 -131.98 13.73
CA LYS A 657 29.12 -133.40 13.36
C LYS A 657 30.32 -133.94 12.58
N LEU A 658 30.89 -133.15 11.67
CA LEU A 658 32.11 -133.49 10.92
C LEU A 658 33.32 -133.59 11.85
N ASP A 659 33.46 -132.67 12.81
CA ASP A 659 34.49 -132.64 13.83
C ASP A 659 34.33 -133.85 14.78
N ALA A 660 33.10 -134.20 15.18
CA ALA A 660 32.84 -135.43 15.93
C ALA A 660 33.13 -136.71 15.12
N LEU A 661 32.94 -136.69 13.79
CA LEU A 661 33.36 -137.78 12.90
C LEU A 661 34.88 -137.83 12.72
N GLN A 662 35.57 -136.69 12.66
CA GLN A 662 37.04 -136.60 12.69
C GLN A 662 37.60 -137.06 14.04
N GLN A 663 36.94 -136.72 15.15
CA GLN A 663 37.32 -137.18 16.48
C GLN A 663 37.16 -138.71 16.58
N LYS A 664 36.07 -139.28 16.05
CA LYS A 664 35.91 -140.74 15.93
C LYS A 664 36.91 -141.39 14.97
N LEU A 665 37.24 -140.76 13.84
CA LEU A 665 38.29 -141.23 12.94
C LEU A 665 39.67 -141.20 13.63
N THR A 666 39.90 -140.22 14.50
CA THR A 666 41.12 -140.08 15.29
C THR A 666 41.16 -141.07 16.46
N GLU A 667 40.02 -141.35 17.09
CA GLU A 667 39.83 -142.41 18.08
C GLU A 667 40.05 -143.81 17.46
N VAL A 668 39.54 -144.07 16.25
CA VAL A 668 39.85 -145.29 15.48
C VAL A 668 41.35 -145.36 15.19
N ARG A 669 41.96 -144.31 14.64
CA ARG A 669 43.41 -144.26 14.39
C ARG A 669 44.25 -144.45 15.66
N LEU A 670 43.82 -143.91 16.80
CA LEU A 670 44.51 -144.08 18.08
C LEU A 670 44.33 -145.50 18.65
N ASN A 671 43.18 -146.15 18.42
CA ASN A 671 42.98 -147.56 18.76
C ASN A 671 43.76 -148.50 17.82
N GLU A 672 43.88 -148.18 16.53
CA GLU A 672 44.80 -148.85 15.59
C GLU A 672 46.27 -148.69 16.05
N THR A 673 46.68 -147.45 16.37
CA THR A 673 48.04 -147.13 16.87
C THR A 673 48.33 -147.81 18.22
N ALA A 674 47.32 -148.01 19.07
CA ALA A 674 47.45 -148.76 20.32
C ALA A 674 47.64 -150.27 20.07
N LEU A 675 46.96 -150.84 19.07
CA LEU A 675 47.08 -152.25 18.70
C LEU A 675 48.39 -152.60 17.99
N ASP A 676 48.91 -151.73 17.13
CA ASP A 676 50.12 -152.00 16.33
C ASP A 676 51.43 -151.95 17.14
N SER A 677 51.38 -151.39 18.36
CA SER A 677 52.52 -151.21 19.27
C SER A 677 53.20 -152.50 19.79
N LYS A 678 52.81 -153.69 19.31
CA LYS A 678 53.29 -154.99 19.80
C LYS A 678 53.88 -155.96 18.76
N LEU A 679 54.14 -155.57 17.51
CA LEU A 679 54.82 -156.45 16.53
C LEU A 679 56.07 -155.88 15.83
N LYS A 680 57.20 -155.94 16.55
CA LYS A 680 58.56 -156.24 16.04
C LYS A 680 59.08 -155.59 14.73
N THR A 681 59.96 -154.60 14.92
CA THR A 681 61.37 -154.55 14.43
C THR A 681 61.74 -154.54 12.93
N ALA A 682 62.49 -153.48 12.58
CA ALA A 682 63.78 -153.47 11.85
C ALA A 682 63.85 -153.39 10.30
N SER A 683 64.13 -152.19 9.78
CA SER A 683 65.35 -151.82 9.00
C SER A 683 65.34 -150.29 8.73
N HIS A 684 66.34 -149.46 9.10
CA HIS A 684 67.70 -149.26 8.57
C HIS A 684 67.79 -148.56 7.18
N GLY A 685 68.50 -147.41 7.14
CA GLY A 685 68.82 -146.60 5.92
C GLY A 685 68.00 -145.29 5.82
N LYS A 686 68.48 -144.04 5.96
CA LYS A 686 69.79 -143.35 6.13
C LYS A 686 70.34 -142.62 4.87
N ARG A 687 70.14 -141.28 4.80
CA ARG A 687 70.64 -140.27 3.80
C ARG A 687 69.95 -140.31 2.42
N ALA A 688 69.92 -139.26 1.59
CA ALA A 688 70.61 -137.94 1.50
C ALA A 688 69.58 -136.77 1.33
N ARG A 689 69.74 -135.50 1.77
CA ARG A 689 70.80 -134.43 1.72
C ARG A 689 70.71 -133.49 0.50
N ILE A 690 71.15 -132.22 0.66
CA ILE A 690 71.16 -131.09 -0.31
C ILE A 690 69.77 -130.42 -0.31
N ASP A 691 69.49 -129.26 0.31
CA ASP A 691 70.31 -128.13 0.87
C ASP A 691 71.04 -127.26 -0.19
N ASP A 692 70.64 -125.98 -0.32
CA ASP A 692 71.24 -124.80 -1.01
C ASP A 692 70.09 -123.92 -1.58
N TYR A 693 70.00 -122.57 -1.59
CA TYR A 693 70.47 -121.39 -0.79
C TYR A 693 69.24 -120.42 -0.85
N ASP A 694 68.83 -119.59 0.12
CA ASP A 694 69.50 -118.66 1.05
C ASP A 694 70.14 -117.40 0.41
N VAL A 695 69.28 -116.43 0.04
CA VAL A 695 69.51 -114.97 0.02
C VAL A 695 68.14 -114.29 0.24
N GLY A 696 67.93 -113.24 1.02
CA GLY A 696 68.81 -112.53 1.96
C GLY A 696 68.82 -111.00 1.75
N ILE A 697 68.11 -110.25 2.61
CA ILE A 697 68.22 -108.76 2.78
C ILE A 697 67.67 -107.99 1.53
N GLU A 698 67.27 -106.69 1.46
CA GLU A 698 67.20 -105.46 2.30
C GLU A 698 65.75 -104.88 2.09
N SER A 699 65.01 -104.25 3.02
CA SER A 699 65.19 -103.02 3.84
C SER A 699 64.71 -101.71 3.18
N ILE A 700 64.43 -100.67 4.02
CA ILE A 700 64.39 -99.21 3.70
C ILE A 700 63.19 -98.71 2.82
N GLN A 701 62.43 -97.65 3.17
CA GLN A 701 62.37 -96.80 4.39
C GLN A 701 61.07 -95.94 4.47
N ASP A 702 60.73 -95.46 5.68
CA ASP A 702 60.19 -94.12 6.07
C ASP A 702 58.90 -93.54 5.45
N MET A 703 58.09 -92.69 6.14
CA MET A 703 58.01 -92.12 7.52
C MET A 703 56.56 -91.57 7.68
N ASP A 704 56.02 -91.05 8.80
CA ASP A 704 56.12 -91.25 10.27
C ASP A 704 55.27 -90.12 10.94
N VAL A 705 54.88 -90.25 12.22
CA VAL A 705 54.25 -89.22 13.11
C VAL A 705 52.86 -88.66 12.69
N ASN A 706 51.94 -88.24 13.57
CA ASN A 706 51.40 -88.72 14.86
C ASN A 706 50.11 -87.90 15.17
N ASP A 707 49.37 -88.24 16.23
CA ASP A 707 48.40 -87.44 17.00
C ASP A 707 48.17 -85.96 16.60
N LYS A 708 46.89 -85.62 16.34
CA LYS A 708 46.07 -84.94 17.38
C LYS A 708 44.60 -84.78 17.02
N ALA A 709 43.75 -85.10 18.00
CA ALA A 709 42.39 -84.58 18.04
C ALA A 709 42.36 -83.12 18.54
N ASN A 710 41.63 -82.23 17.86
CA ASN A 710 40.72 -81.29 18.55
C ASN A 710 39.76 -80.51 17.64
N ARG A 711 38.62 -80.15 18.23
CA ARG A 711 37.78 -78.95 17.99
C ARG A 711 37.69 -78.38 16.55
N ASN A 712 36.52 -78.54 15.95
CA ASN A 712 35.90 -77.44 15.20
C ASN A 712 34.91 -76.69 16.10
N LYS A 713 35.31 -75.51 16.61
CA LYS A 713 34.47 -74.62 17.42
C LYS A 713 34.30 -73.28 16.69
N ARG A 714 33.26 -73.18 15.86
CA ARG A 714 33.04 -72.00 15.00
C ARG A 714 32.48 -70.84 15.83
N SER A 715 33.11 -69.65 15.79
CA SER A 715 32.61 -68.46 16.48
C SER A 715 33.08 -67.16 15.84
N ARG A 716 32.11 -66.45 15.24
CA ARG A 716 31.83 -65.01 15.40
C ARG A 716 32.93 -63.96 15.13
N SER A 717 32.63 -63.12 14.13
CA SER A 717 32.82 -61.65 14.04
C SER A 717 34.06 -61.01 13.38
N THR A 718 33.70 -60.01 12.54
CA THR A 718 34.22 -58.62 12.41
C THR A 718 35.42 -58.23 11.51
N THR A 719 35.24 -57.01 10.98
CA THR A 719 36.21 -55.97 10.54
C THR A 719 36.90 -56.04 9.18
N SER A 720 36.80 -54.92 8.46
CA SER A 720 37.53 -54.43 7.28
C SER A 720 38.65 -53.45 7.74
N PRO A 721 39.29 -52.56 6.92
CA PRO A 721 39.34 -52.37 5.45
C PRO A 721 40.80 -52.14 4.89
N LEU A 722 40.93 -51.64 3.63
CA LEU A 722 41.94 -50.68 3.08
C LEU A 722 42.89 -51.09 1.90
N LYS A 723 42.67 -50.41 0.76
CA LYS A 723 43.57 -49.72 -0.22
C LYS A 723 45.04 -50.18 -0.47
N PHE A 724 45.41 -50.26 -1.77
CA PHE A 724 46.39 -49.39 -2.50
C PHE A 724 46.30 -49.66 -4.04
N THR A 725 46.11 -48.67 -4.95
CA THR A 725 47.08 -47.96 -5.86
C THR A 725 47.79 -48.82 -6.94
N GLN A 726 48.26 -48.36 -8.12
CA GLN A 726 48.03 -47.15 -8.97
C GLN A 726 48.91 -47.25 -10.25
N ALA A 727 48.41 -46.78 -11.41
CA ALA A 727 49.13 -46.35 -12.63
C ALA A 727 48.08 -45.66 -13.55
N GLU A 728 48.22 -44.52 -14.23
CA GLU A 728 49.33 -43.81 -14.92
C GLU A 728 49.84 -44.55 -16.18
N ASP A 729 49.99 -43.94 -17.36
CA ASP A 729 49.68 -42.57 -17.85
C ASP A 729 49.36 -42.64 -19.38
N GLY A 730 48.79 -41.58 -19.98
CA GLY A 730 48.58 -41.48 -21.43
C GLY A 730 47.42 -40.55 -21.85
N GLY A 731 47.71 -39.27 -22.09
CA GLY A 731 46.70 -38.24 -22.39
C GLY A 731 46.40 -37.97 -23.88
N SER A 732 45.61 -36.89 -24.10
CA SER A 732 45.28 -36.23 -25.38
C SER A 732 44.26 -36.89 -26.32
N VAL A 733 43.04 -36.33 -26.39
CA VAL A 733 42.57 -35.50 -27.54
C VAL A 733 41.30 -34.73 -27.15
N PHE A 734 41.14 -33.52 -27.72
CA PHE A 734 40.07 -32.56 -27.42
C PHE A 734 38.81 -32.78 -28.28
N ARG A 735 37.61 -32.90 -27.67
CA ARG A 735 36.33 -32.60 -28.35
C ARG A 735 35.13 -32.42 -27.41
N GLY A 736 34.54 -31.22 -27.45
CA GLY A 736 33.09 -30.98 -27.29
C GLY A 736 32.47 -31.23 -25.91
N GLU A 737 32.57 -30.24 -25.02
CA GLU A 737 31.63 -30.10 -23.91
C GLU A 737 30.24 -29.62 -24.39
N ASP A 738 29.24 -29.82 -23.52
CA ASP A 738 27.84 -29.49 -23.73
C ASP A 738 27.54 -27.99 -23.92
N ASP A 739 26.37 -27.69 -24.49
CA ASP A 739 25.67 -26.44 -24.16
C ASP A 739 24.15 -26.60 -24.32
N ASN A 740 23.40 -26.59 -23.21
CA ASN A 740 21.94 -26.86 -23.21
C ASN A 740 21.20 -26.34 -21.95
N ASN A 741 21.26 -25.04 -21.66
CA ASN A 741 20.18 -24.44 -20.86
C ASN A 741 19.88 -22.94 -21.05
N SER A 742 18.65 -22.60 -20.66
CA SER A 742 18.16 -21.34 -20.10
C SER A 742 18.33 -20.03 -20.88
N GLN A 743 17.17 -19.39 -21.13
CA GLN A 743 17.10 -17.94 -21.24
C GLN A 743 17.57 -17.31 -19.92
N GLN A 744 18.71 -16.62 -19.94
CA GLN A 744 19.12 -15.73 -18.85
C GLN A 744 19.26 -14.31 -19.41
N THR A 745 18.56 -13.35 -18.81
CA THR A 745 18.59 -11.93 -19.22
C THR A 745 19.85 -11.24 -18.72
N ASN A 746 21.01 -11.68 -19.23
CA ASN A 746 22.26 -10.96 -19.10
C ASN A 746 22.41 -10.02 -20.31
N THR A 747 22.69 -8.75 -20.03
CA THR A 747 23.05 -7.77 -21.05
C THR A 747 24.47 -8.05 -21.54
N GLU A 748 24.65 -9.08 -22.37
CA GLU A 748 25.90 -9.27 -23.09
C GLU A 748 26.20 -8.00 -23.91
N ASP A 749 27.46 -7.55 -23.89
CA ASP A 749 27.94 -6.46 -24.73
C ASP A 749 27.90 -6.90 -26.21
N TYR A 750 26.73 -6.76 -26.84
CA TYR A 750 26.49 -7.10 -28.24
C TYR A 750 27.45 -6.38 -29.21
N THR A 751 28.02 -5.25 -28.79
CA THR A 751 29.12 -4.54 -29.46
C THR A 751 30.38 -5.40 -29.62
N LYS A 752 30.64 -6.35 -28.73
CA LYS A 752 31.75 -7.31 -28.78
C LYS A 752 31.51 -8.46 -29.76
N PHE A 753 30.27 -8.73 -30.18
CA PHE A 753 29.97 -9.82 -31.11
C PHE A 753 30.74 -9.70 -32.43
N THR A 754 31.13 -10.85 -32.99
CA THR A 754 31.74 -10.92 -34.32
C THR A 754 30.70 -10.63 -35.40
N VAL A 755 31.15 -10.19 -36.58
CA VAL A 755 30.26 -9.98 -37.75
C VAL A 755 29.46 -11.26 -38.06
N GLN A 756 30.07 -12.43 -37.92
CA GLN A 756 29.40 -13.72 -38.15
C GLN A 756 28.30 -13.98 -37.12
N ARG A 757 28.56 -13.81 -35.81
CA ARG A 757 27.55 -13.98 -34.75
C ARG A 757 26.38 -13.01 -34.91
N LEU A 758 26.65 -11.74 -35.25
CA LEU A 758 25.61 -10.75 -35.54
C LEU A 758 24.73 -11.13 -36.75
N LYS A 759 25.34 -11.60 -37.85
CA LYS A 759 24.59 -12.07 -39.03
C LYS A 759 23.75 -13.31 -38.74
N GLN A 760 24.28 -14.24 -37.95
CA GLN A 760 23.56 -15.44 -37.52
C GLN A 760 22.35 -15.08 -36.65
N GLU A 761 22.52 -14.18 -35.68
CA GLU A 761 21.44 -13.76 -34.78
C GLU A 761 20.35 -12.97 -35.53
N LEU A 762 20.71 -12.06 -36.44
CA LEU A 762 19.75 -11.39 -37.33
C LEU A 762 18.95 -12.39 -38.18
N THR A 763 19.62 -13.40 -38.74
CA THR A 763 18.97 -14.42 -39.57
C THR A 763 18.05 -15.32 -38.75
N LYS A 764 18.46 -15.70 -37.53
CA LYS A 764 17.69 -16.47 -36.54
C LYS A 764 16.44 -15.74 -36.05
N HIS A 765 16.48 -14.41 -36.00
CA HIS A 765 15.32 -13.54 -35.74
C HIS A 765 14.56 -13.13 -37.02
N ASN A 766 14.75 -13.85 -38.14
CA ASN A 766 14.13 -13.65 -39.45
C ASN A 766 14.49 -12.35 -40.21
N PHE A 767 15.36 -11.48 -39.69
CA PHE A 767 15.83 -10.26 -40.36
C PHE A 767 16.92 -10.51 -41.43
N GLY A 768 16.86 -11.67 -42.08
CA GLY A 768 17.81 -12.08 -43.13
C GLY A 768 17.62 -11.32 -44.44
N ALA A 769 16.41 -10.85 -44.74
CA ALA A 769 16.11 -10.11 -45.96
C ALA A 769 16.67 -8.68 -45.91
N GLU A 770 16.58 -8.03 -44.76
CA GLU A 770 17.13 -6.71 -44.47
C GLU A 770 18.66 -6.74 -44.48
N LEU A 771 19.25 -7.81 -43.93
CA LEU A 771 20.69 -8.06 -43.98
C LEU A 771 21.20 -8.24 -45.43
N LEU A 772 20.39 -8.80 -46.33
CA LEU A 772 20.71 -8.93 -47.76
C LEU A 772 20.51 -7.64 -48.57
N GLN A 773 19.67 -6.70 -48.10
CA GLN A 773 19.52 -5.38 -48.72
C GLN A 773 20.77 -4.50 -48.52
N LEU A 774 21.50 -4.70 -47.42
CA LEU A 774 22.79 -4.05 -47.20
C LEU A 774 23.85 -4.66 -48.15
N LYS A 775 24.17 -3.95 -49.24
CA LYS A 775 25.30 -4.31 -50.13
C LYS A 775 26.63 -4.00 -49.43
N ASN A 776 27.42 -5.05 -49.16
CA ASN A 776 28.73 -4.99 -48.50
C ASN A 776 28.75 -4.26 -47.13
N PRO A 777 27.99 -4.75 -46.13
CA PRO A 777 27.87 -4.08 -44.84
C PRO A 777 29.13 -4.24 -44.00
N ASN A 778 29.59 -3.14 -43.40
CA ASN A 778 30.65 -3.16 -42.40
C ASN A 778 30.08 -3.54 -41.01
N LYS A 779 30.93 -3.81 -40.00
CA LYS A 779 30.47 -4.24 -38.66
C LYS A 779 29.48 -3.26 -38.02
N LYS A 780 29.63 -1.95 -38.24
CA LYS A 780 28.74 -0.91 -37.68
C LYS A 780 27.33 -0.97 -38.28
N ASP A 781 27.22 -1.25 -39.58
CA ASP A 781 25.92 -1.32 -40.28
C ASP A 781 25.10 -2.54 -39.83
N ILE A 782 25.79 -3.64 -39.51
CA ILE A 782 25.17 -4.86 -38.98
C ILE A 782 24.81 -4.67 -37.50
N LEU A 783 25.63 -3.95 -36.73
CA LEU A 783 25.31 -3.58 -35.35
C LEU A 783 24.10 -2.65 -35.27
N SER A 784 23.99 -1.61 -36.11
CA SER A 784 22.82 -0.73 -36.09
C SER A 784 21.55 -1.43 -36.56
N LEU A 785 21.64 -2.37 -37.50
CA LEU A 785 20.52 -3.25 -37.87
C LEU A 785 20.12 -4.16 -36.69
N TYR A 786 21.08 -4.70 -35.95
CA TYR A 786 20.84 -5.50 -34.73
C TYR A 786 20.18 -4.67 -33.61
N GLU A 787 20.68 -3.46 -33.34
CA GLU A 787 20.11 -2.54 -32.34
C GLU A 787 18.67 -2.15 -32.68
N LYS A 788 18.39 -1.89 -33.96
CA LYS A 788 17.05 -1.49 -34.43
C LYS A 788 16.06 -2.65 -34.47
N CYS A 789 16.45 -3.80 -35.02
CA CYS A 789 15.54 -4.91 -35.29
C CYS A 789 15.37 -5.88 -34.12
N ILE A 790 16.43 -6.11 -33.32
CA ILE A 790 16.40 -7.08 -32.20
C ILE A 790 16.30 -6.38 -30.84
N LEU A 791 17.05 -5.29 -30.62
CA LEU A 791 17.00 -4.55 -29.34
C LEU A 791 15.93 -3.44 -29.31
N GLN A 792 15.25 -3.17 -30.43
CA GLN A 792 14.22 -2.13 -30.59
C GLN A 792 14.65 -0.73 -30.12
N LYS A 793 15.95 -0.42 -30.20
CA LYS A 793 16.48 0.91 -29.94
C LYS A 793 16.29 1.78 -31.18
N SER A 794 15.68 2.96 -31.00
CA SER A 794 15.48 3.97 -32.04
C SER A 794 16.62 4.99 -32.10
#